data_AF-A0A2E8RZ38-F1
#
_entry.id   AF-A0A2E8RZ38-F1
#
_cell.length_a   1.000
_cell.length_b   1.000
_cell.length_c   1.000
_cell.angle_alpha   90.00
_cell.angle_beta   90.00
_cell.angle_gamma   90.00
#
_symmetry.space_group_name_H-M   'P 1'
#
loop_
_entity.id
_entity.type
_entity.pdbx_description
1 polymer ?
#
loop_
_entity_poly.entity_id
_entity_poly.type
_entity_poly.pdbx_seq_one_letter_code
_entity_poly.pdbx_strand_id
1 'polypeptide(L)'
;MNVLIAALVVMVGAAPVQSMDAGHVQSYVIGPDMQPVIQQLLDLTSTPASKTWKFQSAKIELDHVSVVYKQKSGTTAKVELHHPSQATGDVIAMGPFAVTSGSGPIDTNLRQGLASRIDRSGSSFRWHQVVAKTGTSPVAAKPAAAGGTVAQKKASARDLYVIGPDMQAVVQNMLDLSGSKVASSWKMASAQISRDHIKVTYRGPKGAKGSFQLHHPKQAKGKFTTVGPFAWVDGSDVLDAKVRAVIEGKIKAAASRFKWMKVTRKRGSQLGPDIMIIPGQKAPKVLSAVMEGRGILPFRLTEADQKAEKEVEKFFQGIWNGEVLDWEAQLKDLLAEENIHPVLLFRIGTQVRDLKDNKSAQPIFDSVIRRIAEFEKIEGKPLPEWMKRIRGGALLALGQTEKGLKDLAEFLAFEETVEEWEPCELAHTLKLGEGAGVKKKFWAWVERYREKHPNCPSLVTVLVDDLKARGDQEGAVSFLESTVDVPNPDHIQLDRLAELYVHMGKSRKAVARYRQLCGLEDGKYCTARIRGNVVWAQSSYHREPDAIVEYMADADANPDNALRQFEVGVMLHYARRYEESLPYLTRARKTWSDDARILLYTAMNYYRSGDFKKAEEAIEYAVDHASANDPDLFYCLAVIYRNSNLPKAIENLTRYKKLAARGHVPPQKRVMVDRFLTAMHDEQKRREAGKKPRVFADPEAHVFGEPPGSPGHADDAIRITKPVTSPAPSGSGPVMSDQVDEKPKMPGRRVGSGPMLMGLLVLLALGGVGYQFVRRGRRS
;
A
#
# COMPACT_ATOMS: atom_id res chain seq x y z
N MET A 1 11.31 -6.01 63.79
CA MET A 1 12.06 -6.90 64.72
C MET A 1 12.50 -8.11 63.91
N ASN A 2 13.78 -8.45 64.04
CA ASN A 2 14.59 -9.46 63.33
C ASN A 2 13.89 -10.84 63.17
N VAL A 3 14.21 -11.73 62.21
CA VAL A 3 15.45 -12.55 62.11
C VAL A 3 15.50 -13.33 60.76
N LEU A 4 16.72 -13.63 60.29
CA LEU A 4 17.19 -14.49 59.17
C LEU A 4 16.80 -15.99 59.22
N ILE A 5 16.96 -16.71 58.09
CA ILE A 5 17.60 -18.07 57.87
C ILE A 5 17.09 -18.58 56.49
N ALA A 6 17.87 -18.63 55.40
CA ALA A 6 18.95 -19.54 54.96
C ALA A 6 18.52 -20.91 54.37
N ALA A 7 18.81 -21.06 53.07
CA ALA A 7 19.14 -22.23 52.22
C ALA A 7 18.61 -23.66 52.50
N LEU A 8 18.10 -24.32 51.44
CA LEU A 8 18.49 -25.69 51.11
C LEU A 8 18.43 -25.94 49.59
N VAL A 9 19.56 -26.39 49.03
CA VAL A 9 19.74 -26.96 47.69
C VAL A 9 19.77 -28.47 47.83
N VAL A 10 19.01 -29.21 47.01
CA VAL A 10 19.31 -30.60 46.65
C VAL A 10 19.12 -30.75 45.14
N MET A 11 20.22 -30.99 44.45
CA MET A 11 20.26 -31.48 43.06
C MET A 11 19.99 -32.98 43.03
N VAL A 12 19.28 -33.49 42.01
CA VAL A 12 19.66 -34.68 41.22
C VAL A 12 18.97 -34.62 39.84
N GLY A 13 19.75 -34.83 38.76
CA GLY A 13 19.31 -35.58 37.58
C GLY A 13 19.16 -34.83 36.26
N ALA A 14 20.27 -34.56 35.56
CA ALA A 14 20.28 -34.12 34.17
C ALA A 14 20.29 -35.31 33.18
N ALA A 15 19.50 -35.20 32.10
CA ALA A 15 19.67 -35.87 30.80
C ALA A 15 19.08 -34.95 29.69
N PRO A 16 19.54 -35.05 28.43
CA PRO A 16 19.93 -33.88 27.64
C PRO A 16 18.75 -33.22 26.90
N VAL A 17 18.66 -31.90 27.01
CA VAL A 17 17.86 -31.07 26.11
C VAL A 17 18.62 -30.92 24.80
N GLN A 18 18.00 -31.39 23.71
CA GLN A 18 18.42 -31.10 22.35
C GLN A 18 18.52 -29.59 22.16
N SER A 19 19.61 -29.14 21.55
CA SER A 19 19.89 -27.75 21.22
C SER A 19 18.75 -27.14 20.40
N MET A 20 17.94 -26.30 21.04
CA MET A 20 17.12 -25.31 20.35
C MET A 20 18.00 -24.08 20.08
N ASP A 21 17.95 -23.60 18.85
CA ASP A 21 18.65 -22.42 18.37
C ASP A 21 18.48 -21.22 19.30
N ALA A 22 19.57 -20.48 19.49
CA ALA A 22 19.64 -19.25 20.28
C ALA A 22 18.85 -18.12 19.59
N GLY A 23 17.53 -18.14 19.74
CA GLY A 23 16.63 -17.01 19.48
C GLY A 23 16.70 -16.00 20.61
N HIS A 24 16.67 -14.71 20.26
CA HIS A 24 16.68 -13.61 21.22
C HIS A 24 15.44 -13.69 22.12
N VAL A 25 15.62 -13.88 23.44
CA VAL A 25 14.50 -13.79 24.39
C VAL A 25 14.11 -12.32 24.49
N GLN A 26 13.01 -11.94 23.84
CA GLN A 26 12.40 -10.63 24.01
C GLN A 26 11.69 -10.62 25.37
N SER A 27 12.07 -9.70 26.25
CA SER A 27 11.45 -9.54 27.58
C SER A 27 10.72 -8.20 27.65
N TYR A 28 9.46 -8.22 28.08
CA TYR A 28 8.70 -7.00 28.35
C TYR A 28 8.86 -6.61 29.82
N VAL A 29 8.98 -5.30 30.07
CA VAL A 29 9.13 -4.74 31.42
C VAL A 29 8.23 -3.53 31.65
N ILE A 30 7.96 -3.24 32.93
CA ILE A 30 7.25 -2.08 33.40
C ILE A 30 8.25 -0.93 33.55
N GLY A 31 8.07 0.12 32.74
CA GLY A 31 8.88 1.32 32.81
C GLY A 31 8.58 2.15 34.06
N PRO A 32 9.55 2.92 34.60
CA PRO A 32 9.31 3.81 35.75
C PRO A 32 8.19 4.83 35.52
N ASP A 33 8.01 5.25 34.27
CA ASP A 33 6.95 6.17 33.80
C ASP A 33 5.54 5.57 33.91
N MET A 34 5.42 4.24 34.00
CA MET A 34 4.14 3.54 34.08
C MET A 34 3.64 3.31 35.52
N GLN A 35 4.46 3.62 36.55
CA GLN A 35 4.06 3.42 37.95
C GLN A 35 2.79 4.20 38.35
N PRO A 36 2.57 5.48 37.96
CA PRO A 36 1.34 6.20 38.28
C PRO A 36 0.10 5.58 37.64
N VAL A 37 0.25 5.03 36.43
CA VAL A 37 -0.84 4.36 35.69
C VAL A 37 -1.21 3.05 36.38
N ILE A 38 -0.23 2.26 36.84
CA ILE A 38 -0.48 1.04 37.63
C ILE A 38 -1.21 1.36 38.92
N GLN A 39 -0.82 2.41 39.65
CA GLN A 39 -1.51 2.78 40.89
C GLN A 39 -3.00 3.11 40.64
N GLN A 40 -3.32 3.80 39.55
CA GLN A 40 -4.70 4.06 39.16
C GLN A 40 -5.45 2.78 38.74
N LEU A 41 -4.78 1.84 38.08
CA LEU A 41 -5.36 0.56 37.67
C LEU A 41 -5.76 -0.32 38.86
N LEU A 42 -4.95 -0.33 39.92
CA LEU A 42 -5.16 -1.14 41.11
C LEU A 42 -6.18 -0.54 42.10
N ASP A 43 -6.58 0.72 41.90
CA ASP A 43 -7.58 1.36 42.74
C ASP A 43 -9.00 0.97 42.30
N LEU A 44 -9.66 0.17 43.12
CA LEU A 44 -11.03 -0.31 42.89
C LEU A 44 -12.11 0.61 43.47
N THR A 45 -11.77 1.73 44.13
CA THR A 45 -12.72 2.59 44.87
C THR A 45 -13.93 3.06 44.06
N SER A 46 -13.76 3.27 42.75
CA SER A 46 -14.83 3.69 41.83
C SER A 46 -15.57 2.52 41.15
N THR A 47 -15.46 1.30 41.66
CA THR A 47 -16.04 0.08 41.06
C THR A 47 -16.99 -0.63 42.03
N PRO A 48 -17.95 -1.43 41.54
CA PRO A 48 -18.79 -2.26 42.41
C PRO A 48 -18.00 -3.19 43.34
N ALA A 49 -16.78 -3.59 42.93
CA ALA A 49 -15.88 -4.43 43.72
C ALA A 49 -15.42 -3.79 45.03
N SER A 50 -15.39 -2.45 45.13
CA SER A 50 -15.01 -1.72 46.36
C SER A 50 -15.90 -2.02 47.58
N LYS A 51 -17.13 -2.52 47.35
CA LYS A 51 -18.07 -2.89 48.41
C LYS A 51 -17.62 -4.13 49.18
N THR A 52 -16.92 -5.05 48.50
CA THR A 52 -16.49 -6.34 49.05
C THR A 52 -14.98 -6.44 49.22
N TRP A 53 -14.21 -5.86 48.30
CA TRP A 53 -12.75 -5.93 48.26
C TRP A 53 -12.12 -4.56 48.47
N LYS A 54 -11.12 -4.50 49.35
CA LYS A 54 -10.28 -3.31 49.53
C LYS A 54 -8.85 -3.59 49.12
N PHE A 55 -8.23 -2.64 48.43
CA PHE A 55 -6.80 -2.65 48.14
C PHE A 55 -6.02 -2.71 49.47
N GLN A 56 -5.10 -3.67 49.60
CA GLN A 56 -4.26 -3.82 50.77
C GLN A 56 -2.81 -3.41 50.48
N SER A 57 -2.22 -3.94 49.41
CA SER A 57 -0.85 -3.65 49.01
C SER A 57 -0.59 -4.05 47.57
N ALA A 58 0.37 -3.40 46.91
CA ALA A 58 0.91 -3.84 45.64
C ALA A 58 2.43 -3.76 45.60
N LYS A 59 3.05 -4.67 44.88
CA LYS A 59 4.46 -4.70 44.55
C LYS A 59 4.59 -4.67 43.03
N ILE A 60 5.25 -3.64 42.51
CA ILE A 60 5.54 -3.50 41.09
C ILE A 60 6.97 -4.01 40.89
N GLU A 61 7.10 -5.11 40.17
CA GLU A 61 8.38 -5.67 39.74
C GLU A 61 8.65 -5.25 38.28
N LEU A 62 9.84 -5.56 37.77
CA LEU A 62 10.19 -5.19 36.40
C LEU A 62 9.31 -5.91 35.38
N ASP A 63 8.94 -7.16 35.62
CA ASP A 63 8.24 -8.01 34.65
C ASP A 63 6.76 -8.23 35.01
N HIS A 64 6.31 -7.89 36.22
CA HIS A 64 4.93 -8.08 36.65
C HIS A 64 4.52 -7.19 37.83
N VAL A 65 3.22 -7.13 38.10
CA VAL A 65 2.66 -6.47 39.29
C VAL A 65 1.95 -7.49 40.17
N SER A 66 2.35 -7.61 41.43
CA SER A 66 1.66 -8.41 42.44
C SER A 66 0.79 -7.51 43.31
N VAL A 67 -0.53 -7.71 43.34
CA VAL A 67 -1.47 -6.94 44.18
C VAL A 67 -2.24 -7.84 45.13
N VAL A 68 -2.49 -7.37 46.35
CA VAL A 68 -3.28 -8.07 47.37
C VAL A 68 -4.53 -7.25 47.69
N TYR A 69 -5.68 -7.89 47.59
CA TYR A 69 -6.97 -7.37 48.03
C TYR A 69 -7.49 -8.14 49.23
N LYS A 70 -8.20 -7.46 50.13
CA LYS A 70 -8.77 -8.07 51.34
C LYS A 70 -10.26 -7.75 51.50
N GLN A 71 -11.04 -8.76 51.87
CA GLN A 71 -12.45 -8.62 52.23
C GLN A 71 -12.63 -8.27 53.71
N LYS A 72 -13.80 -7.72 54.06
CA LYS A 72 -14.18 -7.49 55.47
C LYS A 72 -14.24 -8.78 56.30
N SER A 73 -14.54 -9.92 55.68
CA SER A 73 -14.55 -11.26 56.28
C SER A 73 -13.16 -11.79 56.66
N GLY A 74 -12.08 -11.15 56.19
CA GLY A 74 -10.69 -11.57 56.42
C GLY A 74 -10.05 -12.27 55.22
N THR A 75 -10.82 -12.73 54.23
CA THR A 75 -10.32 -13.38 53.01
C THR A 75 -9.42 -12.45 52.21
N THR A 76 -8.26 -12.94 51.77
CA THR A 76 -7.31 -12.23 50.90
C THR A 76 -7.22 -12.89 49.53
N ALA A 77 -7.09 -12.09 48.48
CA ALA A 77 -6.78 -12.54 47.12
C ALA A 77 -5.53 -11.82 46.63
N LYS A 78 -4.51 -12.60 46.23
CA LYS A 78 -3.33 -12.11 45.54
C LYS A 78 -3.54 -12.29 44.05
N VAL A 79 -3.43 -11.20 43.30
CA VAL A 79 -3.57 -11.14 41.85
C VAL A 79 -2.25 -10.70 41.26
N GLU A 80 -1.81 -11.34 40.19
CA GLU A 80 -0.60 -10.96 39.47
C GLU A 80 -0.94 -10.51 38.05
N LEU A 81 -0.35 -9.40 37.62
CA LEU A 81 -0.52 -8.81 36.31
C LEU A 81 0.79 -8.94 35.53
N HIS A 82 0.79 -9.75 34.50
CA HIS A 82 1.94 -10.08 33.65
C HIS A 82 1.74 -9.56 32.23
N HIS A 83 2.81 -9.48 31.44
CA HIS A 83 2.64 -9.34 29.99
C HIS A 83 1.98 -10.63 29.44
N PRO A 84 1.06 -10.56 28.46
CA PRO A 84 0.40 -11.74 27.91
C PRO A 84 1.34 -12.84 27.38
N SER A 85 2.53 -12.47 26.90
CA SER A 85 3.54 -13.42 26.42
C SER A 85 4.45 -13.99 27.53
N GLN A 86 4.34 -13.51 28.77
CA GLN A 86 5.20 -13.89 29.89
C GLN A 86 4.45 -14.61 31.02
N ALA A 87 3.11 -14.64 30.96
CA ALA A 87 2.29 -15.32 31.96
C ALA A 87 2.28 -16.84 31.75
N THR A 88 2.32 -17.60 32.86
CA THR A 88 2.21 -19.06 32.86
C THR A 88 1.06 -19.51 33.76
N GLY A 89 0.33 -20.56 33.36
CA GLY A 89 -0.82 -21.10 34.11
C GLY A 89 -2.19 -20.63 33.62
N ASP A 90 -3.21 -20.70 34.49
CA ASP A 90 -4.57 -20.24 34.20
C ASP A 90 -4.62 -18.71 34.15
N VAL A 91 -4.54 -18.19 32.93
CA VAL A 91 -4.44 -16.75 32.65
C VAL A 91 -5.79 -16.20 32.21
N ILE A 92 -6.12 -15.02 32.74
CA ILE A 92 -7.26 -14.23 32.31
C ILE A 92 -6.71 -13.02 31.57
N ALA A 93 -6.86 -12.99 30.25
CA ALA A 93 -6.49 -11.82 29.46
C ALA A 93 -7.42 -10.64 29.80
N MET A 94 -6.84 -9.51 30.21
CA MET A 94 -7.53 -8.25 30.46
C MET A 94 -6.68 -7.11 29.93
N GLY A 95 -7.06 -6.55 28.76
CA GLY A 95 -6.33 -5.47 28.12
C GLY A 95 -4.84 -5.80 27.91
N PRO A 96 -3.89 -4.95 28.35
CA PRO A 96 -2.45 -5.21 28.21
C PRO A 96 -1.90 -6.20 29.25
N PHE A 97 -2.73 -6.78 30.12
CA PHE A 97 -2.29 -7.69 31.17
C PHE A 97 -2.85 -9.10 30.99
N ALA A 98 -1.99 -10.09 31.26
CA ALA A 98 -2.41 -11.43 31.64
C ALA A 98 -2.53 -11.48 33.15
N VAL A 99 -3.74 -11.76 33.65
CA VAL A 99 -4.05 -11.77 35.07
C VAL A 99 -4.05 -13.20 35.58
N THR A 100 -3.21 -13.50 36.56
CA THR A 100 -3.12 -14.81 37.22
C THR A 100 -3.47 -14.70 38.70
N SER A 101 -3.90 -15.82 39.30
CA SER A 101 -4.11 -15.91 40.74
C SER A 101 -2.83 -16.32 41.45
N GLY A 102 -2.32 -15.45 42.32
CA GLY A 102 -1.17 -15.75 43.18
C GLY A 102 -1.53 -16.50 44.46
N SER A 103 -2.74 -16.29 45.01
CA SER A 103 -3.34 -17.06 46.13
C SER A 103 -4.73 -16.54 46.49
N GLY A 104 -5.63 -17.41 46.96
CA GLY A 104 -7.00 -17.06 47.32
C GLY A 104 -7.96 -16.92 46.12
N PRO A 105 -9.29 -16.84 46.36
CA PRO A 105 -10.27 -16.82 45.28
C PRO A 105 -10.37 -15.44 44.61
N ILE A 106 -10.16 -15.39 43.28
CA ILE A 106 -10.55 -14.25 42.46
C ILE A 106 -12.02 -14.42 42.09
N ASP A 107 -12.91 -13.90 42.93
CA ASP A 107 -14.36 -13.96 42.66
C ASP A 107 -14.79 -13.03 41.51
N THR A 108 -16.02 -13.23 41.02
CA THR A 108 -16.59 -12.48 39.89
C THR A 108 -16.55 -10.98 40.11
N ASN A 109 -16.74 -10.49 41.34
CA ASN A 109 -16.76 -9.07 41.64
C ASN A 109 -15.37 -8.46 41.54
N LEU A 110 -14.35 -9.12 42.12
CA LEU A 110 -12.96 -8.67 42.02
C LEU A 110 -12.49 -8.67 40.55
N ARG A 111 -12.85 -9.71 39.81
CA ARG A 111 -12.52 -9.88 38.39
C ARG A 111 -13.13 -8.77 37.53
N GLN A 112 -14.42 -8.48 37.70
CA GLN A 112 -15.12 -7.41 36.99
C GLN A 112 -14.61 -6.02 37.38
N GLY A 113 -14.28 -5.81 38.65
CA GLY A 113 -13.69 -4.56 39.14
C GLY A 113 -12.35 -4.26 38.47
N LEU A 114 -11.45 -5.24 38.45
CA LEU A 114 -10.15 -5.14 37.77
C LEU A 114 -10.32 -4.93 36.27
N ALA A 115 -11.14 -5.74 35.59
CA ALA A 115 -11.42 -5.57 34.16
C ALA A 115 -11.93 -4.15 33.84
N SER A 116 -12.87 -3.64 34.63
CA SER A 116 -13.42 -2.29 34.44
C SER A 116 -12.41 -1.15 34.63
N ARG A 117 -11.35 -1.36 35.42
CA ARG A 117 -10.26 -0.38 35.58
C ARG A 117 -9.26 -0.51 34.44
N ILE A 118 -8.93 -1.74 34.05
CA ILE A 118 -8.04 -2.03 32.94
C ILE A 118 -8.63 -1.55 31.61
N ASP A 119 -9.93 -1.70 31.37
CA ASP A 119 -10.56 -1.19 30.14
C ASP A 119 -10.56 0.34 30.05
N ARG A 120 -10.70 1.02 31.20
CA ARG A 120 -10.78 2.50 31.26
C ARG A 120 -9.42 3.20 31.24
N SER A 121 -8.40 2.58 31.84
CA SER A 121 -7.08 3.20 32.03
C SER A 121 -5.93 2.42 31.39
N GLY A 122 -6.19 1.19 30.92
CA GLY A 122 -5.19 0.31 30.33
C GLY A 122 -4.72 0.76 28.94
N SER A 123 -5.49 1.57 28.22
CA SER A 123 -5.04 2.20 26.96
C SER A 123 -3.87 3.17 27.15
N SER A 124 -3.65 3.67 28.37
CA SER A 124 -2.52 4.53 28.73
C SER A 124 -1.31 3.74 29.23
N PHE A 125 -1.48 2.47 29.58
CA PHE A 125 -0.39 1.61 30.04
C PHE A 125 0.32 0.97 28.83
N ARG A 126 1.65 0.95 28.83
CA ARG A 126 2.46 0.26 27.81
C ARG A 126 3.58 -0.54 28.45
N TRP A 127 3.77 -1.76 27.95
CA TRP A 127 4.96 -2.54 28.26
C TRP A 127 6.15 -2.04 27.45
N HIS A 128 7.29 -1.88 28.11
CA HIS A 128 8.54 -1.54 27.44
C HIS A 128 9.25 -2.81 27.00
N GLN A 129 9.56 -2.91 25.71
CA GLN A 129 10.28 -4.06 25.18
C GLN A 129 11.78 -3.90 25.44
N VAL A 130 12.39 -4.86 26.12
CA VAL A 130 13.83 -4.91 26.36
C VAL A 130 14.40 -6.08 25.57
N VAL A 131 15.36 -5.77 24.70
CA VAL A 131 16.18 -6.78 24.02
C VAL A 131 17.38 -7.06 24.91
N ALA A 132 17.37 -8.20 25.61
CA ALA A 132 18.52 -8.62 26.39
C ALA A 132 19.69 -8.94 25.43
N LYS A 133 20.75 -8.12 25.47
CA LYS A 133 22.07 -8.57 24.99
C LYS A 133 22.57 -9.59 26.00
N THR A 134 22.66 -10.84 25.58
CA THR A 134 23.28 -11.90 26.39
C THR A 134 24.73 -11.54 26.68
N GLY A 135 25.07 -11.46 27.97
CA GLY A 135 26.45 -11.41 28.47
C GLY A 135 26.80 -10.20 29.32
N THR A 136 26.48 -10.25 30.63
CA THR A 136 27.47 -10.25 31.73
C THR A 136 26.75 -10.05 33.08
N SER A 137 27.00 -10.99 33.99
CA SER A 137 26.71 -10.83 35.42
C SER A 137 27.66 -9.77 36.02
N PRO A 138 27.27 -9.03 37.07
CA PRO A 138 28.00 -7.84 37.52
C PRO A 138 29.18 -8.23 38.43
N VAL A 139 30.40 -7.90 38.01
CA VAL A 139 31.57 -7.87 38.90
C VAL A 139 32.14 -6.45 38.93
N ALA A 140 32.07 -5.87 40.13
CA ALA A 140 32.89 -4.83 40.74
C ALA A 140 33.47 -3.68 39.87
N ALA A 141 33.05 -2.47 40.23
CA ALA A 141 33.64 -1.21 39.81
C ALA A 141 35.07 -0.98 40.36
N LYS A 142 36.00 -0.50 39.50
CA LYS A 142 36.91 0.67 39.74
C LYS A 142 37.80 0.98 38.48
N PRO A 143 38.53 2.12 38.39
CA PRO A 143 38.19 3.20 37.46
C PRO A 143 39.27 3.58 36.42
N ALA A 144 38.83 4.35 35.43
CA ALA A 144 39.51 5.39 34.64
C ALA A 144 40.98 5.19 34.19
N ALA A 145 41.23 5.25 32.86
CA ALA A 145 42.14 6.22 32.23
C ALA A 145 42.22 6.05 30.70
N ALA A 146 42.44 7.20 30.03
CA ALA A 146 43.00 7.43 28.69
C ALA A 146 42.20 6.87 27.49
N GLY A 147 41.73 7.68 26.54
CA GLY A 147 42.46 8.74 25.85
C GLY A 147 42.72 8.26 24.41
N GLY A 148 41.86 8.63 23.47
CA GLY A 148 41.97 8.18 22.08
C GLY A 148 40.87 8.75 21.18
N THR A 149 40.98 10.03 20.85
CA THR A 149 40.22 10.67 19.77
C THR A 149 40.54 9.99 18.43
N VAL A 150 39.62 9.18 17.90
CA VAL A 150 39.62 8.80 16.49
C VAL A 150 38.79 9.81 15.72
N ALA A 151 39.48 10.63 14.93
CA ALA A 151 38.88 11.54 13.97
C ALA A 151 37.89 10.79 13.06
N GLN A 152 36.61 11.18 13.11
CA GLN A 152 35.64 10.82 12.09
C GLN A 152 36.11 11.40 10.75
N LYS A 153 36.71 10.57 9.88
CA LYS A 153 36.84 10.89 8.46
C LYS A 153 35.42 11.06 7.90
N LYS A 154 35.06 12.31 7.55
CA LYS A 154 33.90 12.62 6.70
C LYS A 154 33.93 11.68 5.49
N ALA A 155 32.94 10.79 5.39
CA ALA A 155 32.79 9.90 4.26
C ALA A 155 32.49 10.74 3.01
N SER A 156 33.43 10.80 2.06
CA SER A 156 33.17 11.42 0.76
C SER A 156 32.18 10.57 -0.03
N ALA A 157 31.11 11.20 -0.49
CA ALA A 157 30.15 10.59 -1.41
C ALA A 157 30.88 10.23 -2.71
N ARG A 158 30.63 9.03 -3.25
CA ARG A 158 31.15 8.65 -4.58
C ARG A 158 30.08 8.93 -5.62
N ASP A 159 30.48 9.63 -6.67
CA ASP A 159 29.69 9.78 -7.88
C ASP A 159 29.65 8.44 -8.63
N LEU A 160 28.45 7.91 -8.86
CA LEU A 160 28.18 6.79 -9.74
C LEU A 160 27.57 7.29 -11.04
N TYR A 161 27.96 6.70 -12.17
CA TYR A 161 27.30 6.92 -13.44
C TYR A 161 26.42 5.69 -13.75
N VAL A 162 25.17 5.94 -14.11
CA VAL A 162 24.16 4.92 -14.40
C VAL A 162 23.46 5.21 -15.73
N ILE A 163 22.90 4.17 -16.33
CA ILE A 163 22.12 4.24 -17.56
C ILE A 163 20.71 4.72 -17.20
N GLY A 164 20.30 5.85 -17.76
CA GLY A 164 18.94 6.37 -17.58
C GLY A 164 17.88 5.45 -18.22
N PRO A 165 16.67 5.34 -17.64
CA PRO A 165 15.61 4.48 -18.18
C PRO A 165 15.13 4.92 -19.58
N ASP A 166 15.39 6.16 -19.98
CA ASP A 166 15.12 6.73 -21.30
C ASP A 166 16.17 6.35 -22.36
N MET A 167 17.31 5.80 -21.96
CA MET A 167 18.40 5.43 -22.88
C MET A 167 18.21 4.05 -23.53
N GLN A 168 17.14 3.31 -23.21
CA GLN A 168 16.91 1.95 -23.68
C GLN A 168 16.86 1.85 -25.21
N ALA A 169 16.09 2.71 -25.88
CA ALA A 169 15.98 2.71 -27.35
C ALA A 169 17.31 3.07 -28.02
N VAL A 170 18.08 3.96 -27.39
CA VAL A 170 19.40 4.36 -27.86
C VAL A 170 20.39 3.19 -27.77
N VAL A 171 20.38 2.44 -26.65
CA VAL A 171 21.19 1.23 -26.48
C VAL A 171 20.76 0.11 -27.43
N GLN A 172 19.45 -0.12 -27.61
CA GLN A 172 18.94 -1.11 -28.56
C GLN A 172 19.43 -0.85 -29.99
N ASN A 173 19.35 0.39 -30.45
CA ASN A 173 19.80 0.77 -31.79
C ASN A 173 21.32 0.62 -31.97
N MET A 174 22.11 0.80 -30.91
CA MET A 174 23.56 0.56 -30.96
C MET A 174 23.89 -0.92 -31.15
N LEU A 175 23.09 -1.80 -30.57
CA LEU A 175 23.32 -3.25 -30.55
C LEU A 175 22.62 -3.99 -31.71
N ASP A 176 21.66 -3.35 -32.38
CA ASP A 176 21.01 -3.96 -33.53
C ASP A 176 21.95 -4.02 -34.74
N LEU A 177 22.26 -5.24 -35.20
CA LEU A 177 23.08 -5.48 -36.38
C LEU A 177 22.28 -5.38 -37.69
N SER A 178 20.96 -5.17 -37.65
CA SER A 178 20.13 -5.01 -38.83
C SER A 178 20.69 -3.94 -39.78
N GLY A 179 20.56 -4.20 -41.08
CA GLY A 179 21.10 -3.35 -42.14
C GLY A 179 22.63 -3.39 -42.29
N SER A 180 23.36 -4.19 -41.52
CA SER A 180 24.82 -4.35 -41.66
C SER A 180 25.21 -5.57 -42.50
N LYS A 181 26.44 -5.56 -43.05
CA LYS A 181 27.01 -6.69 -43.82
C LYS A 181 27.17 -7.98 -43.01
N VAL A 182 27.13 -7.91 -41.68
CA VAL A 182 27.27 -9.07 -40.78
C VAL A 182 25.92 -9.62 -40.30
N ALA A 183 24.81 -8.92 -40.57
CA ALA A 183 23.47 -9.26 -40.07
C ALA A 183 22.96 -10.64 -40.53
N SER A 184 23.43 -11.12 -41.69
CA SER A 184 23.04 -12.42 -42.26
C SER A 184 23.70 -13.61 -41.55
N SER A 185 24.83 -13.39 -40.88
CA SER A 185 25.65 -14.44 -40.26
C SER A 185 25.77 -14.32 -38.74
N TRP A 186 25.53 -13.13 -38.19
CA TRP A 186 25.59 -12.87 -36.76
C TRP A 186 24.27 -12.33 -36.23
N LYS A 187 23.79 -12.93 -35.14
CA LYS A 187 22.57 -12.51 -34.43
C LYS A 187 22.86 -12.26 -32.97
N MET A 188 22.23 -11.22 -32.41
CA MET A 188 22.28 -10.97 -30.98
C MET A 188 21.58 -12.11 -30.25
N ALA A 189 22.30 -12.77 -29.34
CA ALA A 189 21.79 -13.89 -28.56
C ALA A 189 21.25 -13.43 -27.20
N SER A 190 21.88 -12.42 -26.60
CA SER A 190 21.38 -11.75 -25.40
C SER A 190 21.96 -10.35 -25.28
N ALA A 191 21.18 -9.44 -24.71
CA ALA A 191 21.64 -8.15 -24.22
C ALA A 191 20.98 -7.89 -22.87
N GLN A 192 21.80 -7.71 -21.84
CA GLN A 192 21.38 -7.39 -20.49
C GLN A 192 21.81 -5.95 -20.21
N ILE A 193 20.84 -5.06 -20.04
CA ILE A 193 21.09 -3.68 -19.64
C ILE A 193 20.90 -3.62 -18.13
N SER A 194 22.01 -3.50 -17.42
CA SER A 194 22.04 -3.23 -15.98
C SER A 194 22.14 -1.72 -15.76
N ARG A 195 21.82 -1.25 -14.55
CA ARG A 195 21.93 0.17 -14.20
C ARG A 195 23.32 0.77 -14.43
N ASP A 196 24.39 0.00 -14.27
CA ASP A 196 25.77 0.50 -14.34
C ASP A 196 26.58 -0.05 -15.53
N HIS A 197 26.06 -1.04 -16.25
CA HIS A 197 26.73 -1.66 -17.40
C HIS A 197 25.77 -2.38 -18.34
N ILE A 198 26.23 -2.64 -19.57
CA ILE A 198 25.50 -3.45 -20.56
C ILE A 198 26.32 -4.69 -20.86
N LYS A 199 25.73 -5.89 -20.79
CA LYS A 199 26.38 -7.15 -21.16
C LYS A 199 25.71 -7.73 -22.40
N VAL A 200 26.48 -8.02 -23.43
CA VAL A 200 25.94 -8.47 -24.73
C VAL A 200 26.63 -9.75 -25.17
N THR A 201 25.86 -10.66 -25.77
CA THR A 201 26.35 -11.88 -26.42
C THR A 201 25.77 -11.99 -27.82
N TYR A 202 26.62 -12.23 -28.81
CA TYR A 202 26.24 -12.56 -30.19
C TYR A 202 26.59 -14.01 -30.51
N ARG A 203 25.84 -14.59 -31.45
CA ARG A 203 26.12 -15.89 -32.05
C ARG A 203 26.36 -15.72 -33.55
N GLY A 204 27.42 -16.34 -34.03
CA GLY A 204 27.86 -16.34 -35.42
C GLY A 204 27.73 -17.72 -36.08
N PRO A 205 28.24 -17.87 -37.31
CA PRO A 205 28.20 -19.12 -38.05
C PRO A 205 29.00 -20.22 -37.33
N LYS A 206 28.61 -21.48 -37.55
CA LYS A 206 29.25 -22.67 -36.96
C LYS A 206 29.36 -22.65 -35.43
N GLY A 207 28.42 -21.98 -34.75
CA GLY A 207 28.38 -21.94 -33.29
C GLY A 207 29.33 -20.93 -32.65
N ALA A 208 29.99 -20.08 -33.44
CA ALA A 208 30.83 -19.00 -32.92
C ALA A 208 30.04 -18.11 -31.94
N LYS A 209 30.69 -17.69 -30.86
CA LYS A 209 30.12 -16.78 -29.86
C LYS A 209 31.06 -15.59 -29.70
N GLY A 210 30.50 -14.45 -29.37
CA GLY A 210 31.27 -13.29 -28.95
C GLY A 210 30.50 -12.50 -27.91
N SER A 211 31.19 -12.06 -26.86
CA SER A 211 30.58 -11.37 -25.74
C SER A 211 31.42 -10.18 -25.31
N PHE A 212 30.77 -9.14 -24.81
CA PHE A 212 31.43 -7.95 -24.28
C PHE A 212 30.53 -7.25 -23.26
N GLN A 213 31.13 -6.30 -22.54
CA GLN A 213 30.43 -5.40 -21.65
C GLN A 213 30.77 -3.94 -21.96
N LEU A 214 29.80 -3.07 -21.77
CA LEU A 214 29.96 -1.62 -21.86
C LEU A 214 29.73 -1.00 -20.47
N HIS A 215 30.73 -0.29 -19.98
CA HIS A 215 30.72 0.39 -18.69
C HIS A 215 30.90 1.90 -18.88
N HIS A 216 30.64 2.69 -17.84
CA HIS A 216 31.15 4.06 -17.83
C HIS A 216 32.69 4.03 -17.68
N PRO A 217 33.47 4.86 -18.40
CA PRO A 217 34.93 4.84 -18.33
C PRO A 217 35.53 5.05 -16.94
N LYS A 218 34.82 5.74 -16.03
CA LYS A 218 35.25 5.91 -14.63
C LYS A 218 34.85 4.76 -13.70
N GLN A 219 34.05 3.80 -14.16
CA GLN A 219 33.56 2.65 -13.38
C GLN A 219 34.00 1.29 -13.92
N ALA A 220 34.54 1.25 -15.15
CA ALA A 220 35.07 0.03 -15.73
C ALA A 220 36.23 -0.53 -14.88
N LYS A 221 36.23 -1.84 -14.67
CA LYS A 221 37.30 -2.57 -13.99
C LYS A 221 38.04 -3.45 -15.00
N GLY A 222 39.35 -3.56 -14.87
CA GLY A 222 40.19 -4.37 -15.76
C GLY A 222 40.61 -3.64 -17.04
N LYS A 223 41.11 -4.39 -18.03
CA LYS A 223 41.55 -3.85 -19.32
C LYS A 223 40.33 -3.57 -20.20
N PHE A 224 40.22 -2.35 -20.70
CA PHE A 224 39.13 -1.94 -21.58
C PHE A 224 39.62 -1.00 -22.69
N THR A 225 38.82 -0.85 -23.73
CA THR A 225 39.00 0.15 -24.80
C THR A 225 37.86 1.14 -24.78
N THR A 226 38.14 2.44 -24.93
CA THR A 226 37.08 3.46 -24.94
C THR A 226 36.43 3.56 -26.33
N VAL A 227 35.10 3.47 -26.38
CA VAL A 227 34.29 3.58 -27.60
C VAL A 227 33.12 4.51 -27.32
N GLY A 228 33.19 5.75 -27.83
CA GLY A 228 32.18 6.78 -27.52
C GLY A 228 32.12 7.05 -26.00
N PRO A 229 30.93 7.09 -25.38
CA PRO A 229 30.79 7.31 -23.94
C PRO A 229 31.03 6.04 -23.10
N PHE A 230 31.44 4.92 -23.71
CA PHE A 230 31.58 3.64 -23.02
C PHE A 230 33.04 3.18 -22.94
N ALA A 231 33.35 2.45 -21.86
CA ALA A 231 34.48 1.55 -21.76
C ALA A 231 34.02 0.14 -22.17
N TRP A 232 34.59 -0.36 -23.27
CA TRP A 232 34.35 -1.70 -23.78
C TRP A 232 35.30 -2.69 -23.11
N VAL A 233 34.72 -3.68 -22.44
CA VAL A 233 35.42 -4.80 -21.81
C VAL A 233 35.07 -6.06 -22.58
N ASP A 234 36.06 -6.73 -23.15
CA ASP A 234 35.83 -8.00 -23.85
C ASP A 234 35.41 -9.10 -22.86
N GLY A 235 34.46 -9.93 -23.26
CA GLY A 235 34.04 -11.11 -22.50
C GLY A 235 34.97 -12.30 -22.73
N SER A 236 34.57 -13.47 -22.21
CA SER A 236 35.36 -14.71 -22.34
C SER A 236 35.49 -15.17 -23.79
N ASP A 237 34.43 -14.99 -24.59
CA ASP A 237 34.43 -15.25 -26.02
C ASP A 237 34.68 -13.93 -26.76
N VAL A 238 35.86 -13.78 -27.39
CA VAL A 238 36.23 -12.56 -28.11
C VAL A 238 35.42 -12.44 -29.40
N LEU A 239 34.81 -11.27 -29.60
CA LEU A 239 33.98 -10.99 -30.77
C LEU A 239 34.81 -10.91 -32.05
N ASP A 240 34.30 -11.45 -33.15
CA ASP A 240 34.92 -11.33 -34.48
C ASP A 240 35.18 -9.85 -34.83
N ALA A 241 36.38 -9.57 -35.36
CA ALA A 241 36.85 -8.20 -35.60
C ALA A 241 35.93 -7.41 -36.56
N LYS A 242 35.29 -8.06 -37.54
CA LYS A 242 34.36 -7.39 -38.46
C LYS A 242 33.05 -7.03 -37.75
N VAL A 243 32.56 -7.91 -36.87
CA VAL A 243 31.36 -7.66 -36.07
C VAL A 243 31.62 -6.55 -35.05
N ARG A 244 32.78 -6.60 -34.39
CA ARG A 244 33.23 -5.56 -33.45
C ARG A 244 33.27 -4.19 -34.13
N ALA A 245 33.89 -4.08 -35.31
CA ALA A 245 33.96 -2.80 -36.04
C ALA A 245 32.58 -2.21 -36.37
N VAL A 246 31.59 -3.04 -36.71
CA VAL A 246 30.21 -2.60 -36.96
C VAL A 246 29.57 -2.04 -35.69
N ILE A 247 29.71 -2.73 -34.56
CA ILE A 247 29.13 -2.29 -33.28
C ILE A 247 29.84 -1.02 -32.80
N GLU A 248 31.17 -0.94 -32.90
CA GLU A 248 31.90 0.29 -32.57
C GLU A 248 31.43 1.49 -33.41
N GLY A 249 31.17 1.29 -34.70
CA GLY A 249 30.60 2.30 -35.58
C GLY A 249 29.22 2.77 -35.11
N LYS A 250 28.33 1.84 -34.73
CA LYS A 250 27.00 2.15 -34.21
C LYS A 250 27.04 2.86 -32.86
N ILE A 251 27.92 2.44 -31.94
CA ILE A 251 28.13 3.12 -30.65
C ILE A 251 28.62 4.56 -30.88
N LYS A 252 29.59 4.77 -31.78
CA LYS A 252 30.09 6.10 -32.11
C LYS A 252 29.00 6.98 -32.73
N ALA A 253 28.18 6.43 -33.62
CA ALA A 253 27.06 7.17 -34.24
C ALA A 253 25.97 7.58 -33.23
N ALA A 254 25.79 6.77 -32.18
CA ALA A 254 24.80 7.05 -31.13
C ALA A 254 25.37 7.83 -29.94
N ALA A 255 26.68 8.15 -29.94
CA ALA A 255 27.37 8.79 -28.82
C ALA A 255 26.77 10.15 -28.41
N SER A 256 26.26 10.94 -29.38
CA SER A 256 25.61 12.23 -29.10
C SER A 256 24.21 12.09 -28.47
N ARG A 257 23.58 10.93 -28.63
CA ARG A 257 22.23 10.62 -28.14
C ARG A 257 22.22 9.86 -26.81
N PHE A 258 23.36 9.33 -26.39
CA PHE A 258 23.49 8.59 -25.14
C PHE A 258 24.15 9.46 -24.06
N LYS A 259 23.53 9.50 -22.87
CA LYS A 259 24.10 10.20 -21.71
C LYS A 259 24.07 9.32 -20.47
N TRP A 260 25.20 9.25 -19.80
CA TRP A 260 25.28 8.67 -18.46
C TRP A 260 24.69 9.62 -17.43
N MET A 261 23.82 9.11 -16.56
CA MET A 261 23.25 9.85 -15.45
C MET A 261 24.17 9.76 -14.24
N LYS A 262 24.54 10.90 -13.66
CA LYS A 262 25.39 10.97 -12.47
C LYS A 262 24.53 10.94 -11.21
N VAL A 263 24.78 9.99 -10.30
CA VAL A 263 24.06 9.79 -9.04
C VAL A 263 25.04 9.76 -7.88
N THR A 264 24.74 10.45 -6.78
CA THR A 264 25.62 10.57 -5.61
C THR A 264 25.16 9.62 -4.50
N ARG A 265 26.04 8.72 -4.00
CA ARG A 265 25.65 7.63 -3.08
C ARG A 265 26.30 7.70 -1.67
N LYS A 266 25.45 7.44 -0.65
CA LYS A 266 25.72 6.85 0.69
C LYS A 266 26.56 5.55 0.67
N ARG A 267 27.82 5.48 1.10
CA ARG A 267 28.61 4.22 1.11
C ARG A 267 27.89 3.14 1.97
N GLY A 268 27.41 2.04 1.36
CA GLY A 268 26.78 0.90 2.07
C GLY A 268 25.50 0.31 1.44
N SER A 269 24.76 1.05 0.62
CA SER A 269 23.46 0.60 0.04
C SER A 269 23.58 -0.29 -1.21
N GLN A 270 23.44 -1.62 -1.14
CA GLN A 270 23.46 -2.46 -2.35
C GLN A 270 22.50 -1.92 -3.42
N LEU A 271 22.98 -1.83 -4.68
CA LEU A 271 22.12 -1.56 -5.83
C LEU A 271 21.29 -2.83 -6.04
N GLY A 272 19.96 -2.73 -5.86
CA GLY A 272 19.05 -3.82 -6.18
C GLY A 272 19.12 -4.20 -7.67
N PRO A 273 18.79 -5.45 -8.05
CA PRO A 273 18.92 -5.91 -9.42
C PRO A 273 17.73 -5.41 -10.27
N ASP A 274 17.90 -4.31 -11.00
CA ASP A 274 17.04 -3.97 -12.14
C ASP A 274 17.68 -4.56 -13.40
N ILE A 275 17.23 -5.75 -13.81
CA ILE A 275 17.63 -6.39 -15.08
C ILE A 275 16.58 -6.00 -16.13
N MET A 276 16.92 -5.11 -17.06
CA MET A 276 16.09 -4.86 -18.25
C MET A 276 16.54 -5.77 -19.41
N ILE A 277 15.64 -6.65 -19.87
CA ILE A 277 15.82 -7.53 -21.04
C ILE A 277 15.19 -6.85 -22.27
N ILE A 278 15.92 -6.78 -23.39
CA ILE A 278 15.41 -6.23 -24.67
C ILE A 278 14.55 -7.28 -25.41
N PRO A 279 13.42 -6.91 -26.05
CA PRO A 279 12.46 -7.86 -26.63
C PRO A 279 13.01 -8.58 -27.86
N GLY A 280 12.67 -9.86 -27.97
CA GLY A 280 13.14 -10.80 -28.99
C GLY A 280 12.98 -12.25 -28.54
N GLN A 281 12.65 -12.47 -27.27
CA GLN A 281 12.15 -13.76 -26.82
C GLN A 281 10.69 -13.90 -27.23
N LYS A 282 10.41 -14.82 -28.16
CA LYS A 282 9.24 -15.69 -28.01
C LYS A 282 9.29 -16.27 -26.59
N ALA A 283 8.13 -16.53 -25.97
CA ALA A 283 8.01 -17.23 -24.69
C ALA A 283 9.16 -18.24 -24.54
N PRO A 284 9.89 -18.22 -23.41
CA PRO A 284 11.20 -18.87 -23.35
C PRO A 284 11.09 -20.30 -23.86
N LYS A 285 11.91 -20.66 -24.86
CA LYS A 285 12.16 -22.04 -25.33
C LYS A 285 12.52 -23.03 -24.21
N VAL A 286 12.58 -22.57 -22.97
CA VAL A 286 12.84 -23.33 -21.76
C VAL A 286 11.60 -24.09 -21.30
N LEU A 287 10.38 -23.59 -21.53
CA LEU A 287 9.14 -24.35 -21.23
C LEU A 287 8.98 -25.51 -22.21
N SER A 288 9.16 -25.28 -23.52
CA SER A 288 9.13 -26.33 -24.53
C SER A 288 10.26 -27.37 -24.33
N ALA A 289 11.47 -26.95 -23.95
CA ALA A 289 12.60 -27.85 -23.68
C ALA A 289 12.46 -28.66 -22.38
N VAL A 290 11.56 -28.26 -21.46
CA VAL A 290 11.18 -29.05 -20.28
C VAL A 290 10.17 -30.15 -20.67
N MET A 291 9.40 -29.96 -21.75
CA MET A 291 8.34 -30.86 -22.22
C MET A 291 8.76 -31.78 -23.38
N GLU A 292 9.92 -31.54 -24.01
CA GLU A 292 10.50 -32.43 -25.02
C GLU A 292 11.04 -33.72 -24.36
N GLY A 293 10.22 -34.78 -24.41
CA GLY A 293 10.67 -36.16 -24.14
C GLY A 293 9.78 -37.05 -23.28
N ARG A 294 8.50 -36.69 -23.01
CA ARG A 294 7.64 -37.52 -22.14
C ARG A 294 6.35 -37.94 -22.83
N GLY A 295 6.26 -39.23 -23.15
CA GLY A 295 5.02 -39.86 -23.60
C GLY A 295 4.01 -40.14 -22.47
N ILE A 296 4.40 -39.98 -21.21
CA ILE A 296 3.54 -40.20 -20.02
C ILE A 296 3.94 -39.18 -18.93
N LEU A 297 2.96 -38.46 -18.36
CA LEU A 297 3.16 -37.51 -17.25
C LEU A 297 3.34 -38.28 -15.93
N PRO A 298 4.38 -38.02 -15.13
CA PRO A 298 4.59 -38.71 -13.85
C PRO A 298 3.69 -38.16 -12.73
N PHE A 299 3.38 -39.02 -11.76
CA PHE A 299 2.53 -38.73 -10.58
C PHE A 299 3.11 -37.70 -9.60
N ARG A 300 4.44 -37.59 -9.54
CA ARG A 300 5.13 -36.55 -8.76
C ARG A 300 5.62 -35.46 -9.71
N LEU A 301 5.50 -34.21 -9.28
CA LEU A 301 6.15 -33.08 -9.95
C LEU A 301 7.65 -33.42 -10.07
N THR A 302 8.13 -33.49 -11.30
CA THR A 302 9.57 -33.63 -11.53
C THR A 302 10.26 -32.29 -11.27
N GLU A 303 11.59 -32.31 -11.10
CA GLU A 303 12.37 -31.07 -11.05
C GLU A 303 12.11 -30.17 -12.26
N ALA A 304 11.82 -30.77 -13.41
CA ALA A 304 11.47 -30.05 -14.62
C ALA A 304 10.10 -29.35 -14.49
N ASP A 305 9.10 -30.01 -13.90
CA ASP A 305 7.77 -29.41 -13.65
C ASP A 305 7.85 -28.28 -12.61
N GLN A 306 8.64 -28.46 -11.55
CA GLN A 306 8.90 -27.42 -10.55
C GLN A 306 9.64 -26.21 -11.15
N LYS A 307 10.56 -26.46 -12.10
CA LYS A 307 11.23 -25.40 -12.85
C LYS A 307 10.25 -24.66 -13.77
N ALA A 308 9.40 -25.39 -14.49
CA ALA A 308 8.36 -24.81 -15.34
C ALA A 308 7.39 -23.96 -14.51
N GLU A 309 7.03 -24.41 -13.31
CA GLU A 309 6.20 -23.66 -12.37
C GLU A 309 6.80 -22.30 -12.00
N LYS A 310 8.11 -22.26 -11.67
CA LYS A 310 8.82 -21.00 -11.38
C LYS A 310 8.88 -20.08 -12.59
N GLU A 311 9.02 -20.63 -13.80
CA GLU A 311 9.01 -19.83 -15.03
C GLU A 311 7.61 -19.28 -15.34
N VAL A 312 6.55 -20.05 -15.10
CA VAL A 312 5.16 -19.57 -15.21
C VAL A 312 4.90 -18.43 -14.22
N GLU A 313 5.35 -18.58 -12.97
CA GLU A 313 5.23 -17.51 -11.96
C GLU A 313 5.95 -16.24 -12.40
N LYS A 314 7.19 -16.38 -12.88
CA LYS A 314 7.98 -15.26 -13.39
C LYS A 314 7.34 -14.61 -14.62
N PHE A 315 6.75 -15.40 -15.51
CA PHE A 315 6.03 -14.91 -16.67
C PHE A 315 4.84 -14.04 -16.24
N PHE A 316 3.99 -14.52 -15.33
CA PHE A 316 2.86 -13.74 -14.82
C PHE A 316 3.30 -12.53 -14.01
N GLN A 317 4.34 -12.63 -13.19
CA GLN A 317 4.95 -11.49 -12.51
C GLN A 317 5.39 -10.41 -13.51
N GLY A 318 6.00 -10.82 -14.63
CA GLY A 318 6.33 -9.93 -15.73
C GLY A 318 5.10 -9.25 -16.36
N ILE A 319 3.96 -9.94 -16.46
CA ILE A 319 2.70 -9.33 -16.92
C ILE A 319 2.21 -8.28 -15.90
N TRP A 320 2.15 -8.63 -14.62
CA TRP A 320 1.72 -7.73 -13.54
C TRP A 320 2.60 -6.49 -13.43
N ASN A 321 3.90 -6.63 -13.71
CA ASN A 321 4.86 -5.52 -13.76
C ASN A 321 4.81 -4.72 -15.08
N GLY A 322 4.02 -5.16 -16.07
CA GLY A 322 3.93 -4.53 -17.39
C GLY A 322 5.15 -4.77 -18.28
N GLU A 323 5.97 -5.77 -17.97
CA GLU A 323 7.15 -6.20 -18.73
C GLU A 323 6.78 -7.07 -19.93
N VAL A 324 5.62 -7.73 -19.88
CA VAL A 324 5.12 -8.63 -20.93
C VAL A 324 3.83 -8.08 -21.54
N LEU A 325 3.95 -7.39 -22.67
CA LEU A 325 2.84 -6.69 -23.33
C LEU A 325 1.99 -7.59 -24.25
N ASP A 326 2.59 -8.62 -24.86
CA ASP A 326 1.93 -9.56 -25.79
C ASP A 326 1.77 -10.94 -25.16
N TRP A 327 1.27 -10.97 -23.92
CA TRP A 327 1.18 -12.19 -23.14
C TRP A 327 0.12 -13.15 -23.68
N GLU A 328 -0.92 -12.65 -24.34
CA GLU A 328 -2.01 -13.48 -24.87
C GLU A 328 -1.54 -14.38 -26.02
N ALA A 329 -0.74 -13.84 -26.94
CA ALA A 329 -0.16 -14.63 -28.02
C ALA A 329 0.85 -15.66 -27.48
N GLN A 330 1.70 -15.26 -26.54
CA GLN A 330 2.67 -16.15 -25.89
C GLN A 330 2.00 -17.28 -25.12
N LEU A 331 0.89 -16.98 -24.44
CA LEU A 331 0.11 -17.96 -23.71
C LEU A 331 -0.60 -18.92 -24.67
N LYS A 332 -1.11 -18.44 -25.80
CA LYS A 332 -1.73 -19.28 -26.83
C LYS A 332 -0.75 -20.31 -27.38
N ASP A 333 0.48 -19.92 -27.65
CA ASP A 333 1.54 -20.83 -28.10
C ASP A 333 1.86 -21.88 -27.03
N LEU A 334 1.93 -21.47 -25.76
CA LEU A 334 2.15 -22.39 -24.64
C LEU A 334 1.02 -23.40 -24.49
N LEU A 335 -0.24 -22.95 -24.53
CA LEU A 335 -1.42 -23.81 -24.39
C LEU A 335 -1.63 -24.77 -25.56
N ALA A 336 -0.92 -24.59 -26.67
CA ALA A 336 -0.94 -25.50 -27.82
C ALA A 336 -0.04 -26.74 -27.63
N GLU A 337 0.78 -26.79 -26.58
CA GLU A 337 1.61 -27.96 -26.27
C GLU A 337 0.74 -29.14 -25.77
N GLU A 338 0.95 -30.34 -26.31
CA GLU A 338 0.11 -31.51 -26.02
C GLU A 338 0.30 -32.09 -24.60
N ASN A 339 1.42 -31.79 -23.94
CA ASN A 339 1.85 -32.48 -22.72
C ASN A 339 1.99 -31.59 -21.47
N ILE A 340 1.13 -30.59 -21.32
CA ILE A 340 1.16 -29.71 -20.14
C ILE A 340 0.58 -30.44 -18.92
N HIS A 341 1.31 -30.39 -17.80
CA HIS A 341 0.86 -30.98 -16.54
C HIS A 341 -0.38 -30.24 -15.99
N PRO A 342 -1.39 -30.93 -15.41
CA PRO A 342 -2.61 -30.31 -14.88
C PRO A 342 -2.38 -29.17 -13.87
N VAL A 343 -1.33 -29.28 -13.04
CA VAL A 343 -0.94 -28.22 -12.08
C VAL A 343 -0.60 -26.91 -12.78
N LEU A 344 0.17 -26.98 -13.87
CA LEU A 344 0.61 -25.80 -14.62
C LEU A 344 -0.59 -25.17 -15.32
N LEU A 345 -1.44 -26.00 -15.96
CA LEU A 345 -2.70 -25.55 -16.55
C LEU A 345 -3.60 -24.86 -15.52
N PHE A 346 -3.73 -25.43 -14.32
CA PHE A 346 -4.54 -24.84 -13.26
C PHE A 346 -4.01 -23.48 -12.82
N ARG A 347 -2.70 -23.35 -12.60
CA ARG A 347 -2.07 -22.07 -12.25
C ARG A 347 -2.24 -21.02 -13.33
N ILE A 348 -1.99 -21.40 -14.59
CA ILE A 348 -2.23 -20.54 -15.74
C ILE A 348 -3.70 -20.09 -15.77
N GLY A 349 -4.65 -21.02 -15.60
CA GLY A 349 -6.07 -20.71 -15.55
C GLY A 349 -6.42 -19.71 -14.45
N THR A 350 -5.87 -19.88 -13.24
CA THR A 350 -6.09 -18.94 -12.13
C THR A 350 -5.57 -17.53 -12.43
N GLN A 351 -4.38 -17.42 -13.03
CA GLN A 351 -3.78 -16.13 -13.37
C GLN A 351 -4.51 -15.43 -14.53
N VAL A 352 -4.93 -16.18 -15.55
CA VAL A 352 -5.73 -15.66 -16.67
C VAL A 352 -7.06 -15.10 -16.19
N ARG A 353 -7.70 -15.81 -15.25
CA ARG A 353 -8.93 -15.34 -14.62
C ARG A 353 -8.72 -14.00 -13.91
N ASP A 354 -7.64 -13.89 -13.12
CA ASP A 354 -7.37 -12.71 -12.32
C ASP A 354 -6.94 -11.51 -13.19
N LEU A 355 -6.29 -11.75 -14.34
CA LEU A 355 -5.92 -10.72 -15.31
C LEU A 355 -7.08 -10.26 -16.20
N LYS A 356 -8.01 -11.16 -16.53
CA LYS A 356 -9.15 -10.89 -17.41
C LYS A 356 -10.46 -11.12 -16.68
N ASP A 357 -10.98 -12.33 -16.80
CA ASP A 357 -12.28 -12.75 -16.30
C ASP A 357 -12.37 -14.28 -16.28
N ASN A 358 -13.37 -14.80 -15.56
CA ASN A 358 -13.59 -16.25 -15.46
C ASN A 358 -13.90 -16.89 -16.83
N LYS A 359 -14.62 -16.19 -17.71
CA LYS A 359 -15.02 -16.71 -19.02
C LYS A 359 -13.81 -17.01 -19.91
N SER A 360 -12.78 -16.17 -19.86
CA SER A 360 -11.53 -16.33 -20.59
C SER A 360 -10.69 -17.49 -20.06
N ALA A 361 -10.83 -17.82 -18.77
CA ALA A 361 -10.09 -18.91 -18.13
C ALA A 361 -10.78 -20.28 -18.25
N GLN A 362 -12.10 -20.33 -18.48
CA GLN A 362 -12.87 -21.58 -18.59
C GLN A 362 -12.27 -22.63 -19.54
N PRO A 363 -11.82 -22.29 -20.77
CA PRO A 363 -11.22 -23.29 -21.67
C PRO A 363 -9.96 -23.95 -21.10
N ILE A 364 -9.22 -23.23 -20.26
CA ILE A 364 -8.00 -23.73 -19.61
C ILE A 364 -8.39 -24.68 -18.48
N PHE A 365 -9.39 -24.33 -17.67
CA PHE A 365 -9.92 -25.22 -16.63
C PHE A 365 -10.55 -26.49 -17.21
N ASP A 366 -11.24 -26.41 -18.36
CA ASP A 366 -11.70 -27.60 -19.09
C ASP A 366 -10.54 -28.52 -19.48
N SER A 367 -9.42 -27.95 -19.93
CA SER A 367 -8.20 -28.73 -20.20
C SER A 367 -7.61 -29.37 -18.95
N VAL A 368 -7.66 -28.70 -17.78
CA VAL A 368 -7.28 -29.31 -16.49
C VAL A 368 -8.11 -30.56 -16.22
N ILE A 369 -9.45 -30.46 -16.35
CA ILE A 369 -10.35 -31.60 -16.11
C ILE A 369 -10.07 -32.76 -17.06
N ARG A 370 -9.94 -32.48 -18.37
CA ARG A 370 -9.61 -33.51 -19.37
C ARG A 370 -8.30 -34.22 -19.03
N ARG A 371 -7.26 -33.45 -18.67
CA ARG A 371 -5.93 -34.02 -18.41
C ARG A 371 -5.88 -34.84 -17.13
N ILE A 372 -6.63 -34.45 -16.10
CA ILE A 372 -6.79 -35.25 -14.89
C ILE A 372 -7.55 -36.56 -15.21
N ALA A 373 -8.61 -36.50 -16.02
CA ALA A 373 -9.36 -37.70 -16.40
C ALA A 373 -8.53 -38.68 -17.26
N GLU A 374 -7.67 -38.18 -18.14
CA GLU A 374 -6.68 -38.98 -18.87
C GLU A 374 -5.69 -39.65 -17.91
N PHE A 375 -5.20 -38.90 -16.92
CA PHE A 375 -4.29 -39.39 -15.90
C PHE A 375 -4.91 -40.54 -15.08
N GLU A 376 -6.16 -40.39 -14.62
CA GLU A 376 -6.90 -41.43 -13.89
C GLU A 376 -7.08 -42.71 -14.73
N LYS A 377 -7.33 -42.58 -16.04
CA LYS A 377 -7.48 -43.72 -16.95
C LYS A 377 -6.19 -44.51 -17.15
N ILE A 378 -5.05 -43.83 -17.23
CA ILE A 378 -3.75 -44.46 -17.49
C ILE A 378 -3.27 -45.24 -16.26
N GLU A 379 -3.42 -44.68 -15.07
CA GLU A 379 -2.89 -45.27 -13.83
C GLU A 379 -3.81 -46.35 -13.23
N GLY A 380 -5.12 -46.32 -13.54
CA GLY A 380 -6.09 -47.26 -12.96
C GLY A 380 -6.23 -47.14 -11.43
N LYS A 381 -5.82 -46.02 -10.85
CA LYS A 381 -5.80 -45.72 -9.41
C LYS A 381 -6.61 -44.47 -9.09
N PRO A 382 -7.13 -44.34 -7.85
CA PRO A 382 -7.80 -43.12 -7.41
C PRO A 382 -6.85 -41.91 -7.43
N LEU A 383 -7.43 -40.73 -7.68
CA LEU A 383 -6.70 -39.46 -7.74
C LEU A 383 -6.03 -39.12 -6.40
N PRO A 384 -4.79 -38.61 -6.39
CA PRO A 384 -4.13 -38.13 -5.18
C PRO A 384 -4.91 -37.00 -4.53
N GLU A 385 -4.89 -36.93 -3.19
CA GLU A 385 -5.64 -35.94 -2.43
C GLU A 385 -5.31 -34.50 -2.86
N TRP A 386 -4.02 -34.16 -3.01
CA TRP A 386 -3.61 -32.84 -3.49
C TRP A 386 -4.08 -32.52 -4.93
N MET A 387 -4.26 -33.52 -5.80
CA MET A 387 -4.83 -33.33 -7.14
C MET A 387 -6.35 -33.14 -7.09
N LYS A 388 -7.03 -33.67 -6.08
CA LYS A 388 -8.46 -33.37 -5.85
C LYS A 388 -8.67 -31.89 -5.55
N ARG A 389 -7.76 -31.22 -4.84
CA ARG A 389 -7.80 -29.74 -4.70
C ARG A 389 -7.83 -29.03 -6.06
N ILE A 390 -6.97 -29.45 -6.98
CA ILE A 390 -6.84 -28.87 -8.32
C ILE A 390 -8.09 -29.13 -9.15
N ARG A 391 -8.56 -30.39 -9.19
CA ARG A 391 -9.79 -30.76 -9.91
C ARG A 391 -11.00 -30.03 -9.33
N GLY A 392 -11.10 -29.97 -8.00
CA GLY A 392 -12.13 -29.26 -7.27
C GLY A 392 -12.18 -27.78 -7.63
N GLY A 393 -11.04 -27.09 -7.59
CA GLY A 393 -10.94 -25.68 -8.01
C GLY A 393 -11.31 -25.44 -9.48
N ALA A 394 -10.86 -26.29 -10.39
CA ALA A 394 -11.21 -26.19 -11.81
C ALA A 394 -12.71 -26.43 -12.05
N LEU A 395 -13.31 -27.40 -11.35
CA LEU A 395 -14.76 -27.65 -11.39
C LEU A 395 -15.55 -26.45 -10.85
N LEU A 396 -15.08 -25.79 -9.79
CA LEU A 396 -15.67 -24.55 -9.28
C LEU A 396 -15.65 -23.44 -10.34
N ALA A 397 -14.50 -23.21 -10.99
CA ALA A 397 -14.36 -22.20 -12.05
C ALA A 397 -15.28 -22.46 -13.26
N LEU A 398 -15.55 -23.73 -13.55
CA LEU A 398 -16.48 -24.18 -14.60
C LEU A 398 -17.95 -24.15 -14.16
N GLY A 399 -18.26 -23.74 -12.92
CA GLY A 399 -19.62 -23.71 -12.37
C GLY A 399 -20.17 -25.09 -11.99
N GLN A 400 -19.35 -26.15 -12.01
CA GLN A 400 -19.70 -27.50 -11.55
C GLN A 400 -19.57 -27.60 -10.02
N THR A 401 -20.30 -26.74 -9.30
CA THR A 401 -20.15 -26.51 -7.86
C THR A 401 -20.19 -27.78 -7.02
N GLU A 402 -21.16 -28.67 -7.25
CA GLU A 402 -21.34 -29.86 -6.41
C GLU A 402 -20.19 -30.84 -6.52
N LYS A 403 -19.71 -31.08 -7.75
CA LYS A 403 -18.55 -31.95 -7.98
C LYS A 403 -17.28 -31.31 -7.41
N GLY A 404 -17.12 -30.00 -7.61
CA GLY A 404 -15.98 -29.26 -7.07
C GLY A 404 -15.90 -29.35 -5.54
N LEU A 405 -17.01 -29.06 -4.85
CA LEU A 405 -17.08 -29.13 -3.39
C LEU A 405 -16.92 -30.56 -2.85
N LYS A 406 -17.33 -31.58 -3.62
CA LYS A 406 -17.07 -32.98 -3.26
C LYS A 406 -15.57 -33.27 -3.23
N ASP A 407 -14.86 -32.92 -4.30
CA ASP A 407 -13.40 -33.11 -4.37
C ASP A 407 -12.67 -32.34 -3.26
N LEU A 408 -13.10 -31.11 -2.96
CA LEU A 408 -12.52 -30.32 -1.87
C LEU A 408 -12.81 -30.91 -0.49
N ALA A 409 -13.98 -31.51 -0.29
CA ALA A 409 -14.31 -32.19 0.96
C ALA A 409 -13.47 -33.47 1.16
N GLU A 410 -13.22 -34.22 0.10
CA GLU A 410 -12.32 -35.39 0.15
C GLU A 410 -10.88 -34.97 0.44
N PHE A 411 -10.39 -33.91 -0.22
CA PHE A 411 -9.07 -33.32 0.06
C PHE A 411 -8.93 -32.91 1.53
N LEU A 412 -9.92 -32.17 2.06
CA LEU A 412 -9.90 -31.75 3.47
C LEU A 412 -9.91 -32.91 4.45
N ALA A 413 -10.67 -33.97 4.17
CA ALA A 413 -10.72 -35.14 5.05
C ALA A 413 -9.34 -35.81 5.22
N PHE A 414 -8.45 -35.66 4.24
CA PHE A 414 -7.06 -36.09 4.35
C PHE A 414 -6.20 -35.04 5.05
N GLU A 415 -6.22 -33.78 4.62
CA GLU A 415 -5.35 -32.73 5.17
C GLU A 415 -5.62 -32.42 6.65
N GLU A 416 -6.87 -32.52 7.11
CA GLU A 416 -7.21 -32.38 8.55
C GLU A 416 -6.55 -33.45 9.42
N THR A 417 -5.99 -34.52 8.83
CA THR A 417 -5.21 -35.55 9.54
C THR A 417 -3.71 -35.25 9.61
N VAL A 418 -3.24 -34.24 8.89
CA VAL A 418 -1.84 -33.81 8.84
C VAL A 418 -1.59 -32.78 9.95
N GLU A 419 -0.54 -32.98 10.74
CA GLU A 419 -0.25 -32.18 11.94
C GLU A 419 0.08 -30.70 11.64
N GLU A 420 0.60 -30.40 10.45
CA GLU A 420 1.00 -29.06 9.98
C GLU A 420 0.20 -28.59 8.75
N TRP A 421 -1.13 -28.71 8.77
CA TRP A 421 -1.99 -28.17 7.69
C TRP A 421 -2.36 -26.69 7.95
N GLU A 422 -2.31 -25.85 6.90
CA GLU A 422 -2.74 -24.45 6.94
C GLU A 422 -4.14 -24.27 6.32
N PRO A 423 -5.21 -24.08 7.12
CA PRO A 423 -6.58 -23.98 6.61
C PRO A 423 -6.80 -22.82 5.62
N CYS A 424 -5.98 -21.77 5.70
CA CYS A 424 -6.10 -20.64 4.79
C CYS A 424 -5.69 -20.93 3.34
N GLU A 425 -4.91 -21.99 3.09
CA GLU A 425 -4.54 -22.34 1.72
C GLU A 425 -5.75 -22.63 0.84
N LEU A 426 -6.82 -23.19 1.42
CA LEU A 426 -8.01 -23.55 0.65
C LEU A 426 -8.80 -22.32 0.17
N ALA A 427 -8.66 -21.17 0.84
CA ALA A 427 -9.34 -19.94 0.47
C ALA A 427 -9.05 -19.52 -0.99
N HIS A 428 -7.80 -19.66 -1.44
CA HIS A 428 -7.42 -19.37 -2.83
C HIS A 428 -8.14 -20.25 -3.85
N THR A 429 -8.35 -21.52 -3.51
CA THR A 429 -9.07 -22.47 -4.38
C THR A 429 -10.57 -22.18 -4.36
N LEU A 430 -11.14 -21.88 -3.20
CA LEU A 430 -12.55 -21.51 -3.06
C LEU A 430 -12.89 -20.23 -3.81
N LYS A 431 -11.94 -19.30 -3.92
CA LYS A 431 -12.06 -18.10 -4.76
C LYS A 431 -12.47 -18.44 -6.20
N LEU A 432 -12.11 -19.60 -6.72
CA LEU A 432 -12.50 -20.06 -8.07
C LEU A 432 -14.00 -20.31 -8.22
N GLY A 433 -14.72 -20.49 -7.11
CA GLY A 433 -16.17 -20.63 -7.07
C GLY A 433 -16.94 -19.32 -6.96
N GLU A 434 -16.29 -18.15 -6.97
CA GLU A 434 -16.96 -16.85 -6.94
C GLU A 434 -18.00 -16.74 -8.08
N GLY A 435 -19.26 -16.48 -7.72
CA GLY A 435 -20.35 -16.39 -8.70
C GLY A 435 -20.80 -17.73 -9.30
N ALA A 436 -20.38 -18.88 -8.76
CA ALA A 436 -20.78 -20.19 -9.25
C ALA A 436 -22.31 -20.42 -9.09
N GLY A 437 -22.92 -21.01 -10.13
CA GLY A 437 -24.37 -21.02 -10.35
C GLY A 437 -25.24 -21.69 -9.29
N VAL A 438 -24.70 -22.53 -8.40
CA VAL A 438 -25.44 -23.15 -7.28
C VAL A 438 -25.22 -22.40 -5.96
N LYS A 439 -25.76 -21.18 -5.94
CA LYS A 439 -25.50 -20.09 -4.97
C LYS A 439 -25.60 -20.49 -3.49
N LYS A 440 -26.58 -21.31 -3.11
CA LYS A 440 -26.84 -21.65 -1.70
C LYS A 440 -25.90 -22.73 -1.17
N LYS A 441 -25.53 -23.71 -2.01
CA LYS A 441 -24.70 -24.85 -1.60
C LYS A 441 -23.24 -24.45 -1.41
N PHE A 442 -22.70 -23.64 -2.33
CA PHE A 442 -21.34 -23.08 -2.20
C PHE A 442 -21.22 -22.24 -0.93
N TRP A 443 -22.13 -21.28 -0.74
CA TRP A 443 -22.15 -20.42 0.43
C TRP A 443 -22.19 -21.22 1.75
N ALA A 444 -23.17 -22.12 1.87
CA ALA A 444 -23.32 -22.94 3.08
C ALA A 444 -22.11 -23.84 3.34
N TRP A 445 -21.40 -24.26 2.29
CA TRP A 445 -20.17 -25.04 2.45
C TRP A 445 -19.03 -24.17 2.99
N VAL A 446 -18.80 -22.99 2.40
CA VAL A 446 -17.75 -22.06 2.83
C VAL A 446 -18.02 -21.53 4.25
N GLU A 447 -19.29 -21.30 4.61
CA GLU A 447 -19.66 -20.91 5.99
C GLU A 447 -19.34 -22.00 7.00
N ARG A 448 -19.73 -23.26 6.74
CA ARG A 448 -19.38 -24.39 7.62
C ARG A 448 -17.86 -24.55 7.75
N TYR A 449 -17.13 -24.32 6.66
CA TYR A 449 -15.67 -24.33 6.67
C TYR A 449 -15.11 -23.21 7.55
N ARG A 450 -15.62 -21.98 7.41
CA ARG A 450 -15.24 -20.84 8.26
C ARG A 450 -15.56 -21.05 9.73
N GLU A 451 -16.71 -21.65 10.06
CA GLU A 451 -17.09 -21.96 11.45
C GLU A 451 -16.09 -22.89 12.13
N LYS A 452 -15.56 -23.88 11.39
CA LYS A 452 -14.48 -24.76 11.88
C LYS A 452 -13.11 -24.08 11.91
N HIS A 453 -12.89 -23.09 11.04
CA HIS A 453 -11.62 -22.38 10.88
C HIS A 453 -11.80 -20.86 10.99
N PRO A 454 -12.20 -20.34 12.17
CA PRO A 454 -12.54 -18.92 12.32
C PRO A 454 -11.35 -17.97 12.16
N ASN A 455 -10.11 -18.49 12.33
CA ASN A 455 -8.87 -17.71 12.27
C ASN A 455 -8.35 -17.51 10.84
N CYS A 456 -9.19 -17.63 9.82
CA CYS A 456 -8.78 -17.43 8.43
C CYS A 456 -9.42 -16.18 7.78
N PRO A 457 -8.73 -15.02 7.80
CA PRO A 457 -9.23 -13.78 7.19
C PRO A 457 -9.51 -13.91 5.69
N SER A 458 -8.75 -14.73 4.98
CA SER A 458 -8.91 -14.94 3.53
C SER A 458 -10.28 -15.51 3.16
N LEU A 459 -10.91 -16.30 4.04
CA LEU A 459 -12.27 -16.81 3.82
C LEU A 459 -13.33 -15.70 3.88
N VAL A 460 -13.13 -14.68 4.71
CA VAL A 460 -14.01 -13.50 4.74
C VAL A 460 -13.97 -12.79 3.39
N THR A 461 -12.79 -12.69 2.77
CA THR A 461 -12.64 -12.10 1.42
C THR A 461 -13.40 -12.90 0.37
N VAL A 462 -13.29 -14.23 0.37
CA VAL A 462 -14.02 -15.11 -0.58
C VAL A 462 -15.53 -14.90 -0.48
N LEU A 463 -16.06 -14.84 0.75
CA LEU A 463 -17.48 -14.64 1.01
C LEU A 463 -17.95 -13.23 0.56
N VAL A 464 -17.17 -12.20 0.85
CA VAL A 464 -17.48 -10.82 0.44
C VAL A 464 -17.48 -10.67 -1.09
N ASP A 465 -16.47 -11.21 -1.76
CA ASP A 465 -16.36 -11.12 -3.21
C ASP A 465 -17.46 -11.93 -3.92
N ASP A 466 -17.87 -13.07 -3.37
CA ASP A 466 -19.03 -13.82 -3.85
C ASP A 466 -20.36 -13.05 -3.66
N LEU A 467 -20.59 -12.40 -2.51
CA LEU A 467 -21.75 -11.51 -2.31
C LEU A 467 -21.77 -10.35 -3.32
N LYS A 468 -20.62 -9.72 -3.56
CA LYS A 468 -20.49 -8.67 -4.57
C LYS A 468 -20.75 -9.18 -5.98
N ALA A 469 -20.23 -10.36 -6.35
CA ALA A 469 -20.46 -10.98 -7.65
C ALA A 469 -21.95 -11.29 -7.88
N ARG A 470 -22.71 -11.51 -6.81
CA ARG A 470 -24.18 -11.69 -6.84
C ARG A 470 -24.96 -10.38 -6.91
N GLY A 471 -24.29 -9.23 -6.80
CA GLY A 471 -24.92 -7.91 -6.68
C GLY A 471 -25.44 -7.59 -5.28
N ASP A 472 -25.17 -8.44 -4.29
CA ASP A 472 -25.61 -8.25 -2.90
C ASP A 472 -24.56 -7.45 -2.10
N GLN A 473 -24.43 -6.17 -2.44
CA GLN A 473 -23.50 -5.27 -1.76
C GLN A 473 -23.91 -4.99 -0.30
N GLU A 474 -25.21 -4.99 -0.01
CA GLU A 474 -25.72 -4.75 1.34
C GLU A 474 -25.44 -5.93 2.27
N GLY A 475 -25.64 -7.16 1.80
CA GLY A 475 -25.22 -8.37 2.51
C GLY A 475 -23.71 -8.40 2.74
N ALA A 476 -22.91 -7.99 1.76
CA ALA A 476 -21.45 -7.91 1.91
C ALA A 476 -21.02 -6.93 3.01
N VAL A 477 -21.68 -5.76 3.06
CA VAL A 477 -21.45 -4.75 4.12
C VAL A 477 -21.90 -5.28 5.48
N SER A 478 -23.10 -5.84 5.59
CA SER A 478 -23.61 -6.38 6.86
C SER A 478 -22.71 -7.50 7.39
N PHE A 479 -22.21 -8.35 6.51
CA PHE A 479 -21.29 -9.42 6.87
C PHE A 479 -19.96 -8.84 7.39
N LEU A 480 -19.34 -7.91 6.67
CA LEU A 480 -18.09 -7.27 7.11
C LEU A 480 -18.25 -6.43 8.38
N GLU A 481 -19.35 -5.71 8.56
CA GLU A 481 -19.65 -4.98 9.80
C GLU A 481 -19.61 -5.95 11.00
N SER A 482 -20.18 -7.16 10.85
CA SER A 482 -20.15 -8.18 11.90
C SER A 482 -18.76 -8.77 12.21
N THR A 483 -17.82 -8.68 11.27
CA THR A 483 -16.47 -9.25 11.44
C THR A 483 -15.43 -8.25 11.94
N VAL A 484 -15.65 -6.94 11.71
CA VAL A 484 -14.71 -5.88 12.11
C VAL A 484 -15.05 -5.19 13.43
N ASP A 485 -16.22 -5.44 14.00
CA ASP A 485 -16.63 -4.90 15.30
C ASP A 485 -16.18 -5.86 16.44
N VAL A 486 -14.90 -6.22 16.43
CA VAL A 486 -14.20 -7.07 17.43
C VAL A 486 -12.90 -6.39 17.87
N PRO A 487 -12.30 -6.75 19.03
CA PRO A 487 -10.97 -6.29 19.41
C PRO A 487 -9.92 -6.73 18.37
N ASN A 488 -9.10 -5.80 17.89
CA ASN A 488 -8.10 -6.01 16.82
C ASN A 488 -8.70 -6.56 15.52
N PRO A 489 -9.52 -5.78 14.81
CA PRO A 489 -10.07 -6.19 13.52
C PRO A 489 -8.97 -6.42 12.49
N ASP A 490 -9.19 -7.39 11.61
CA ASP A 490 -8.28 -7.65 10.51
C ASP A 490 -8.22 -6.46 9.53
N HIS A 491 -6.99 -6.05 9.20
CA HIS A 491 -6.71 -4.89 8.37
C HIS A 491 -7.28 -5.02 6.94
N ILE A 492 -7.33 -6.24 6.38
CA ILE A 492 -7.87 -6.49 5.04
C ILE A 492 -9.37 -6.26 5.04
N GLN A 493 -10.06 -6.77 6.07
CA GLN A 493 -11.50 -6.61 6.21
C GLN A 493 -11.92 -5.14 6.39
N LEU A 494 -11.16 -4.36 7.16
CA LEU A 494 -11.39 -2.92 7.30
C LEU A 494 -11.23 -2.16 5.97
N ASP A 495 -10.18 -2.45 5.21
CA ASP A 495 -9.95 -1.86 3.89
C ASP A 495 -11.12 -2.18 2.94
N ARG A 496 -11.52 -3.46 2.88
CA ARG A 496 -12.65 -3.91 2.05
C ARG A 496 -13.99 -3.27 2.43
N LEU A 497 -14.27 -3.15 3.73
CA LEU A 497 -15.48 -2.49 4.19
C LEU A 497 -15.48 -1.00 3.83
N ALA A 498 -14.33 -0.34 3.98
CA ALA A 498 -14.18 1.07 3.59
C ALA A 498 -14.38 1.27 2.08
N GLU A 499 -13.81 0.40 1.24
CA GLU A 499 -14.02 0.39 -0.21
C GLU A 499 -15.51 0.21 -0.59
N LEU A 500 -16.23 -0.70 0.09
CA LEU A 500 -17.65 -0.88 -0.15
C LEU A 500 -18.47 0.36 0.22
N TYR A 501 -18.19 0.98 1.37
CA TYR A 501 -18.86 2.23 1.72
C TYR A 501 -18.57 3.35 0.72
N VAL A 502 -17.34 3.43 0.21
CA VAL A 502 -16.95 4.33 -0.88
C VAL A 502 -17.85 4.11 -2.11
N HIS A 503 -17.99 2.86 -2.56
CA HIS A 503 -18.81 2.54 -3.74
C HIS A 503 -20.30 2.84 -3.54
N MET A 504 -20.79 2.74 -2.30
CA MET A 504 -22.17 3.07 -1.93
C MET A 504 -22.40 4.57 -1.69
N GLY A 505 -21.38 5.43 -1.83
CA GLY A 505 -21.46 6.84 -1.47
C GLY A 505 -21.61 7.11 0.03
N LYS A 506 -21.42 6.09 0.88
CA LYS A 506 -21.46 6.18 2.35
C LYS A 506 -20.13 6.68 2.89
N SER A 507 -19.69 7.83 2.40
CA SER A 507 -18.35 8.34 2.61
C SER A 507 -17.96 8.46 4.11
N ARG A 508 -18.91 8.69 5.05
CA ARG A 508 -18.55 9.00 6.45
C ARG A 508 -18.13 7.72 7.15
N LYS A 509 -18.86 6.64 6.86
CA LYS A 509 -18.53 5.29 7.28
C LYS A 509 -17.20 4.84 6.65
N ALA A 510 -16.96 5.14 5.37
CA ALA A 510 -15.67 4.83 4.73
C ALA A 510 -14.48 5.48 5.45
N VAL A 511 -14.56 6.79 5.70
CA VAL A 511 -13.51 7.54 6.43
C VAL A 511 -13.29 6.96 7.82
N ALA A 512 -14.35 6.62 8.55
CA ALA A 512 -14.22 6.02 9.88
C ALA A 512 -13.44 4.69 9.83
N ARG A 513 -13.72 3.82 8.85
CA ARG A 513 -13.02 2.55 8.70
C ARG A 513 -11.57 2.70 8.23
N TYR A 514 -11.29 3.64 7.32
CA TYR A 514 -9.90 3.95 6.97
C TYR A 514 -9.11 4.57 8.13
N ARG A 515 -9.73 5.41 8.97
CA ARG A 515 -9.11 5.93 10.19
C ARG A 515 -8.79 4.80 11.18
N GLN A 516 -9.72 3.87 11.36
CA GLN A 516 -9.51 2.68 12.18
C GLN A 516 -8.32 1.85 11.65
N LEU A 517 -8.27 1.62 10.33
CA LEU A 517 -7.16 0.94 9.65
C LEU A 517 -5.82 1.66 9.87
N CYS A 518 -5.81 2.99 9.74
CA CYS A 518 -4.63 3.82 10.03
C CYS A 518 -4.22 3.83 11.50
N GLY A 519 -5.09 3.43 12.43
CA GLY A 519 -4.79 3.32 13.85
C GLY A 519 -4.21 1.96 14.28
N LEU A 520 -4.22 0.96 13.39
CA LEU A 520 -3.68 -0.37 13.68
C LEU A 520 -2.15 -0.41 13.59
N GLU A 521 -1.51 -1.19 14.47
CA GLU A 521 -0.06 -1.48 14.48
C GLU A 521 0.80 -0.22 14.27
N ASP A 522 0.57 0.83 15.08
CA ASP A 522 1.27 2.11 15.01
C ASP A 522 1.28 2.77 13.61
N GLY A 523 0.19 2.57 12.86
CA GLY A 523 0.00 3.19 11.55
C GLY A 523 0.68 2.45 10.40
N LYS A 524 1.17 1.22 10.60
CA LYS A 524 1.75 0.35 9.56
C LYS A 524 0.87 0.23 8.32
N TYR A 525 -0.45 0.17 8.51
CA TYR A 525 -1.42 0.02 7.43
C TYR A 525 -1.89 1.34 6.81
N CYS A 526 -1.47 2.48 7.37
CA CYS A 526 -1.81 3.80 6.85
C CYS A 526 -0.93 4.16 5.65
N THR A 527 -0.96 3.36 4.58
CA THR A 527 -0.16 3.56 3.37
C THR A 527 -0.59 4.80 2.59
N ALA A 528 0.24 5.27 1.64
CA ALA A 528 -0.12 6.40 0.77
C ALA A 528 -1.45 6.17 0.00
N ARG A 529 -1.74 4.91 -0.39
CA ARG A 529 -3.03 4.53 -0.97
C ARG A 529 -4.18 4.79 0.00
N ILE A 530 -4.08 4.30 1.23
CA ILE A 530 -5.12 4.48 2.25
C ILE A 530 -5.33 5.96 2.57
N ARG A 531 -4.24 6.73 2.74
CA ARG A 531 -4.34 8.19 2.93
C ARG A 531 -5.03 8.89 1.76
N GLY A 532 -4.71 8.49 0.53
CA GLY A 532 -5.40 8.97 -0.67
C GLY A 532 -6.89 8.62 -0.68
N ASN A 533 -7.26 7.41 -0.26
CA ASN A 533 -8.65 6.97 -0.18
C ASN A 533 -9.43 7.70 0.91
N VAL A 534 -8.80 8.01 2.06
CA VAL A 534 -9.39 8.86 3.10
C VAL A 534 -9.78 10.22 2.52
N VAL A 535 -8.83 10.89 1.86
CA VAL A 535 -9.05 12.19 1.24
C VAL A 535 -10.12 12.12 0.15
N TRP A 536 -10.07 11.09 -0.70
CA TRP A 536 -11.06 10.89 -1.75
C TRP A 536 -12.47 10.73 -1.16
N ALA A 537 -12.63 9.90 -0.13
CA ALA A 537 -13.89 9.74 0.57
C ALA A 537 -14.32 11.05 1.29
N GLN A 538 -13.35 11.86 1.74
CA GLN A 538 -13.62 13.15 2.38
C GLN A 538 -13.98 14.28 1.43
N SER A 539 -13.67 14.15 0.14
CA SER A 539 -13.88 15.20 -0.85
C SER A 539 -15.34 15.67 -0.96
N SER A 540 -16.31 14.91 -0.46
CA SER A 540 -17.72 15.33 -0.42
C SER A 540 -18.06 16.29 0.75
N TYR A 541 -17.25 16.34 1.83
CA TYR A 541 -17.57 17.09 3.06
C TYR A 541 -17.07 18.52 3.10
N HIS A 542 -16.13 18.89 2.24
CA HIS A 542 -15.55 20.24 2.26
C HIS A 542 -16.59 21.35 2.02
N ARG A 543 -17.83 20.99 1.64
CA ARG A 543 -18.96 21.92 1.43
C ARG A 543 -19.80 22.14 2.68
N GLU A 544 -19.53 21.40 3.76
CA GLU A 544 -20.22 21.52 5.05
C GLU A 544 -19.32 22.31 6.02
N PRO A 545 -19.58 23.61 6.26
CA PRO A 545 -18.73 24.45 7.11
C PRO A 545 -18.56 23.89 8.53
N ASP A 546 -19.64 23.36 9.10
CA ASP A 546 -19.66 22.78 10.44
C ASP A 546 -18.73 21.55 10.55
N ALA A 547 -18.67 20.74 9.50
CA ALA A 547 -17.78 19.58 9.45
C ALA A 547 -16.31 19.99 9.41
N ILE A 548 -15.97 21.07 8.71
CA ILE A 548 -14.59 21.60 8.70
C ILE A 548 -14.20 22.06 10.11
N VAL A 549 -15.09 22.76 10.83
CA VAL A 549 -14.83 23.22 12.19
C VAL A 549 -14.61 22.06 13.16
N GLU A 550 -15.45 21.03 13.11
CA GLU A 550 -15.30 19.83 13.93
C GLU A 550 -13.96 19.13 13.68
N TYR A 551 -13.60 18.95 12.41
CA TYR A 551 -12.35 18.30 12.03
C TYR A 551 -11.12 19.13 12.42
N MET A 552 -11.20 20.46 12.30
CA MET A 552 -10.14 21.36 12.78
C MET A 552 -9.95 21.22 14.28
N ALA A 553 -11.03 21.24 15.07
CA ALA A 553 -10.96 21.06 16.52
C ALA A 553 -10.33 19.70 16.90
N ASP A 554 -10.70 18.63 16.22
CA ASP A 554 -10.12 17.30 16.41
C ASP A 554 -8.62 17.25 16.06
N ALA A 555 -8.22 17.86 14.94
CA ALA A 555 -6.81 17.95 14.57
C ALA A 555 -6.02 18.83 15.54
N ASP A 556 -6.55 19.95 16.00
CA ASP A 556 -5.87 20.84 16.93
C ASP A 556 -5.74 20.22 18.34
N ALA A 557 -6.71 19.40 18.76
CA ALA A 557 -6.60 18.57 19.96
C ALA A 557 -5.59 17.42 19.83
N ASN A 558 -5.29 16.99 18.60
CA ASN A 558 -4.38 15.88 18.28
C ASN A 558 -3.24 16.34 17.34
N PRO A 559 -2.35 17.25 17.78
CA PRO A 559 -1.35 17.89 16.91
C PRO A 559 -0.34 16.91 16.29
N ASP A 560 -0.08 15.79 16.97
CA ASP A 560 0.86 14.76 16.53
C ASP A 560 0.21 13.67 15.67
N ASN A 561 -1.12 13.67 15.54
CA ASN A 561 -1.82 12.73 14.67
C ASN A 561 -1.76 13.21 13.21
N ALA A 562 -0.74 12.75 12.48
CA ALA A 562 -0.49 13.15 11.10
C ALA A 562 -1.69 12.93 10.16
N LEU A 563 -2.53 11.91 10.41
CA LEU A 563 -3.73 11.69 9.62
C LEU A 563 -4.72 12.83 9.80
N ARG A 564 -5.03 13.21 11.05
CA ARG A 564 -5.97 14.31 11.32
C ARG A 564 -5.48 15.63 10.75
N GLN A 565 -4.17 15.88 10.87
CA GLN A 565 -3.53 17.04 10.26
C GLN A 565 -3.68 17.03 8.73
N PHE A 566 -3.45 15.89 8.09
CA PHE A 566 -3.57 15.77 6.64
C PHE A 566 -5.00 15.98 6.16
N GLU A 567 -5.98 15.35 6.82
CA GLU A 567 -7.40 15.44 6.48
C GLU A 567 -7.90 16.89 6.51
N VAL A 568 -7.61 17.64 7.59
CA VAL A 568 -7.99 19.05 7.71
C VAL A 568 -7.29 19.90 6.66
N GLY A 569 -5.99 19.68 6.44
CA GLY A 569 -5.25 20.37 5.39
C GLY A 569 -5.93 20.24 4.03
N VAL A 570 -6.38 19.03 3.67
CA VAL A 570 -7.07 18.82 2.39
C VAL A 570 -8.50 19.37 2.38
N MET A 571 -9.25 19.27 3.48
CA MET A 571 -10.58 19.89 3.58
C MET A 571 -10.51 21.40 3.39
N LEU A 572 -9.54 22.08 4.04
CA LEU A 572 -9.31 23.51 3.88
C LEU A 572 -8.89 23.88 2.47
N HIS A 573 -8.09 23.04 1.80
CA HIS A 573 -7.72 23.23 0.40
C HIS A 573 -8.96 23.27 -0.50
N TYR A 574 -9.87 22.30 -0.37
CA TYR A 574 -11.09 22.28 -1.18
C TYR A 574 -12.11 23.35 -0.77
N ALA A 575 -12.10 23.79 0.49
CA ALA A 575 -12.85 24.95 0.97
C ALA A 575 -12.25 26.30 0.51
N ARG A 576 -11.18 26.27 -0.29
CA ARG A 576 -10.43 27.45 -0.78
C ARG A 576 -9.80 28.30 0.32
N ARG A 577 -9.57 27.72 1.50
CA ARG A 577 -8.89 28.32 2.65
C ARG A 577 -7.42 27.93 2.62
N TYR A 578 -6.72 28.34 1.56
CA TYR A 578 -5.42 27.79 1.19
C TYR A 578 -4.31 28.12 2.20
N GLU A 579 -4.31 29.33 2.73
CA GLU A 579 -3.34 29.79 3.73
C GLU A 579 -3.52 29.05 5.06
N GLU A 580 -4.77 28.79 5.45
CA GLU A 580 -5.11 28.03 6.67
C GLU A 580 -4.79 26.54 6.51
N SER A 581 -4.82 25.99 5.29
CA SER A 581 -4.45 24.60 5.00
C SER A 581 -2.97 24.29 5.29
N LEU A 582 -2.08 25.23 4.93
CA LEU A 582 -0.62 25.06 5.00
C LEU A 582 -0.07 24.61 6.38
N PRO A 583 -0.46 25.19 7.54
CA PRO A 583 0.03 24.73 8.83
C PRO A 583 -0.35 23.27 9.15
N TYR A 584 -1.56 22.83 8.79
CA TYR A 584 -1.99 21.44 8.99
C TYR A 584 -1.21 20.48 8.10
N LEU A 585 -1.05 20.80 6.80
CA LEU A 585 -0.21 20.00 5.88
C LEU A 585 1.25 19.95 6.35
N THR A 586 1.77 21.04 6.90
CA THR A 586 3.13 21.11 7.45
C THR A 586 3.29 20.18 8.66
N ARG A 587 2.29 20.09 9.55
CA ARG A 587 2.31 19.16 10.68
C ARG A 587 2.24 17.70 10.21
N ALA A 588 1.36 17.38 9.26
CA ALA A 588 1.29 16.05 8.66
C ALA A 588 2.63 15.60 8.04
N ARG A 589 3.32 16.53 7.35
CA ARG A 589 4.62 16.28 6.71
C ARG A 589 5.74 15.93 7.70
N LYS A 590 5.62 16.27 9.00
CA LYS A 590 6.61 15.87 10.00
C LYS A 590 6.73 14.35 10.12
N THR A 591 5.61 13.65 9.96
CA THR A 591 5.54 12.18 10.01
C THR A 591 5.70 11.58 8.61
N TRP A 592 5.16 12.23 7.59
CA TRP A 592 5.15 11.73 6.21
C TRP A 592 5.83 12.73 5.27
N SER A 593 7.16 12.84 5.38
CA SER A 593 7.95 13.86 4.67
C SER A 593 7.85 13.77 3.15
N ASP A 594 7.76 12.55 2.64
CA ASP A 594 7.86 12.22 1.22
C ASP A 594 6.51 11.74 0.66
N ASP A 595 5.39 12.04 1.33
CA ASP A 595 4.06 11.71 0.79
C ASP A 595 3.69 12.64 -0.38
N ALA A 596 3.44 12.03 -1.54
CA ALA A 596 3.16 12.76 -2.78
C ALA A 596 1.90 13.63 -2.69
N ARG A 597 0.86 13.19 -1.98
CA ARG A 597 -0.39 13.96 -1.84
C ARG A 597 -0.18 15.16 -0.93
N ILE A 598 0.50 15.02 0.20
CA ILE A 598 0.80 16.15 1.10
C ILE A 598 1.58 17.24 0.36
N LEU A 599 2.62 16.84 -0.38
CA LEU A 599 3.46 17.78 -1.13
C LEU A 599 2.70 18.42 -2.29
N LEU A 600 1.89 17.64 -3.02
CA LEU A 600 1.01 18.15 -4.08
C LEU A 600 0.04 19.21 -3.53
N TYR A 601 -0.69 18.91 -2.46
CA TYR A 601 -1.62 19.87 -1.87
C TYR A 601 -0.87 21.10 -1.34
N THR A 602 0.31 20.94 -0.75
CA THR A 602 1.13 22.08 -0.30
C THR A 602 1.48 23.01 -1.48
N ALA A 603 1.95 22.45 -2.60
CA ALA A 603 2.28 23.23 -3.79
C ALA A 603 1.05 23.92 -4.39
N MET A 604 -0.08 23.22 -4.47
CA MET A 604 -1.33 23.77 -4.99
C MET A 604 -1.90 24.86 -4.08
N ASN A 605 -1.77 24.75 -2.75
CA ASN A 605 -2.14 25.82 -1.83
C ASN A 605 -1.27 27.08 -2.04
N TYR A 606 0.05 26.94 -2.23
CA TYR A 606 0.91 28.07 -2.60
C TYR A 606 0.52 28.68 -3.95
N TYR A 607 0.22 27.85 -4.95
CA TYR A 607 -0.19 28.32 -6.27
C TYR A 607 -1.49 29.14 -6.19
N ARG A 608 -2.48 28.61 -5.47
CA ARG A 608 -3.82 29.21 -5.35
C ARG A 608 -3.83 30.46 -4.47
N SER A 609 -2.93 30.55 -3.49
CA SER A 609 -2.69 31.77 -2.69
C SER A 609 -1.85 32.83 -3.42
N GLY A 610 -1.31 32.49 -4.60
CA GLY A 610 -0.53 33.41 -5.45
C GLY A 610 0.97 33.40 -5.18
N ASP A 611 1.47 32.55 -4.27
CA ASP A 611 2.90 32.37 -4.03
C ASP A 611 3.51 31.39 -5.05
N PHE A 612 3.56 31.83 -6.32
CA PHE A 612 3.96 30.99 -7.45
C PHE A 612 5.37 30.40 -7.31
N LYS A 613 6.29 31.16 -6.71
CA LYS A 613 7.67 30.69 -6.50
C LYS A 613 7.71 29.50 -5.54
N LYS A 614 7.03 29.61 -4.38
CA LYS A 614 6.94 28.48 -3.44
C LYS A 614 6.16 27.31 -4.03
N ALA A 615 5.17 27.57 -4.88
CA ALA A 615 4.43 26.53 -5.58
C ALA A 615 5.35 25.72 -6.51
N GLU A 616 6.17 26.40 -7.33
CA GLU A 616 7.16 25.77 -8.22
C GLU A 616 8.19 24.95 -7.41
N GLU A 617 8.77 25.54 -6.35
CA GLU A 617 9.72 24.84 -5.48
C GLU A 617 9.11 23.59 -4.82
N ALA A 618 7.88 23.70 -4.32
CA ALA A 618 7.21 22.60 -3.62
C ALA A 618 6.80 21.46 -4.56
N ILE A 619 6.29 21.76 -5.77
CA ILE A 619 5.87 20.71 -6.71
C ILE A 619 7.09 20.00 -7.34
N GLU A 620 8.19 20.71 -7.57
CA GLU A 620 9.44 20.10 -8.05
C GLU A 620 10.03 19.18 -7.00
N TYR A 621 10.05 19.62 -5.74
CA TYR A 621 10.45 18.76 -4.63
C TYR A 621 9.60 17.48 -4.57
N ALA A 622 8.28 17.58 -4.78
CA ALA A 622 7.38 16.43 -4.80
C ALA A 622 7.73 15.42 -5.89
N VAL A 623 8.05 15.89 -7.09
CA VAL A 623 8.43 15.03 -8.23
C VAL A 623 9.75 14.31 -7.98
N ASP A 624 10.69 14.98 -7.34
CA ASP A 624 12.03 14.43 -7.06
C ASP A 624 12.04 13.42 -5.90
N HIS A 625 11.12 13.55 -4.93
CA HIS A 625 11.21 12.80 -3.66
C HIS A 625 10.03 11.86 -3.38
N ALA A 626 8.84 12.14 -3.90
CA ALA A 626 7.61 11.51 -3.38
C ALA A 626 7.09 10.35 -4.23
N SER A 627 7.16 10.46 -5.56
CA SER A 627 6.99 9.36 -6.52
C SER A 627 7.02 9.91 -7.95
N ALA A 628 8.05 9.57 -8.73
CA ALA A 628 8.17 9.98 -10.14
C ALA A 628 7.11 9.36 -11.07
N ASN A 629 6.22 8.51 -10.54
CA ASN A 629 5.19 7.76 -11.26
C ASN A 629 3.75 8.16 -10.90
N ASP A 630 3.51 9.07 -9.96
CA ASP A 630 2.16 9.60 -9.73
C ASP A 630 1.77 10.54 -10.87
N PRO A 631 0.75 10.21 -11.71
CA PRO A 631 0.34 11.08 -12.79
C PRO A 631 -0.06 12.47 -12.30
N ASP A 632 -0.75 12.57 -11.16
CA ASP A 632 -1.34 13.83 -10.69
C ASP A 632 -0.30 14.91 -10.39
N LEU A 633 0.93 14.53 -10.02
CA LEU A 633 2.05 15.47 -9.87
C LEU A 633 2.38 16.20 -11.17
N PHE A 634 2.39 15.47 -12.29
CA PHE A 634 2.66 16.05 -13.62
C PHE A 634 1.50 16.90 -14.13
N TYR A 635 0.26 16.55 -13.77
CA TYR A 635 -0.88 17.43 -14.04
C TYR A 635 -0.75 18.76 -13.28
N CYS A 636 -0.44 18.71 -11.98
CA CYS A 636 -0.28 19.91 -11.15
C CYS A 636 0.92 20.76 -11.59
N LEU A 637 2.04 20.15 -11.98
CA LEU A 637 3.16 20.83 -12.61
C LEU A 637 2.73 21.63 -13.84
N ALA A 638 1.94 21.02 -14.73
CA ALA A 638 1.46 21.71 -15.91
C ALA A 638 0.52 22.87 -15.57
N VAL A 639 -0.34 22.67 -14.57
CA VAL A 639 -1.22 23.71 -14.02
C VAL A 639 -0.42 24.91 -13.50
N ILE A 640 0.67 24.66 -12.76
CA ILE A 640 1.55 25.69 -12.21
C ILE A 640 2.31 26.41 -13.33
N TYR A 641 2.89 25.67 -14.27
CA TYR A 641 3.73 26.23 -15.34
C TYR A 641 2.99 26.84 -16.53
N ARG A 642 1.67 26.67 -16.65
CA ARG A 642 0.90 27.05 -17.86
C ARG A 642 1.11 28.49 -18.33
N ASN A 643 1.32 29.41 -17.38
CA ASN A 643 1.51 30.83 -17.68
C ASN A 643 2.99 31.24 -17.70
N SER A 644 3.85 30.63 -16.87
CA SER A 644 5.27 30.99 -16.71
C SER A 644 6.20 30.25 -17.68
N ASN A 645 5.95 28.97 -17.96
CA ASN A 645 6.79 28.12 -18.80
C ASN A 645 5.94 27.12 -19.62
N LEU A 646 5.45 27.59 -20.76
CA LEU A 646 4.56 26.84 -21.64
C LEU A 646 5.17 25.51 -22.16
N PRO A 647 6.44 25.45 -22.61
CA PRO A 647 7.06 24.18 -23.00
C PRO A 647 7.05 23.15 -21.87
N LYS A 648 7.37 23.57 -20.64
CA LYS A 648 7.35 22.68 -19.47
C LYS A 648 5.94 22.22 -19.13
N ALA A 649 4.93 23.07 -19.30
CA ALA A 649 3.53 22.65 -19.11
C ALA A 649 3.12 21.55 -20.11
N ILE A 650 3.47 21.70 -21.39
CA ILE A 650 3.20 20.71 -22.45
C ILE A 650 3.91 19.38 -22.17
N GLU A 651 5.18 19.44 -21.79
CA GLU A 651 5.98 18.26 -21.44
C GLU A 651 5.31 17.47 -20.30
N ASN A 652 4.89 18.16 -19.25
CA ASN A 652 4.28 17.52 -18.08
C ASN A 652 2.88 16.97 -18.36
N LEU A 653 2.05 17.62 -19.19
CA LEU A 653 0.78 17.03 -19.65
C LEU A 653 0.99 15.79 -20.51
N THR A 654 2.04 15.78 -21.34
CA THR A 654 2.39 14.61 -22.15
C THR A 654 2.83 13.45 -21.25
N ARG A 655 3.63 13.75 -20.21
CA ARG A 655 4.06 12.76 -19.21
C ARG A 655 2.88 12.24 -18.39
N TYR A 656 1.96 13.12 -17.97
CA TYR A 656 0.70 12.72 -17.34
C TYR A 656 -0.02 11.69 -18.20
N LYS A 657 -0.26 11.96 -19.49
CA LYS A 657 -1.00 11.06 -20.38
C LYS A 657 -0.34 9.69 -20.49
N LYS A 658 1.00 9.66 -20.59
CA LYS A 658 1.77 8.40 -20.68
C LYS A 658 1.63 7.55 -19.41
N LEU A 659 1.66 8.18 -18.24
CA LEU A 659 1.51 7.48 -16.96
C LEU A 659 0.04 7.09 -16.70
N ALA A 660 -0.89 8.00 -16.97
CA ALA A 660 -2.33 7.80 -16.85
C ALA A 660 -2.87 6.68 -17.75
N ALA A 661 -2.25 6.42 -18.90
CA ALA A 661 -2.62 5.31 -19.79
C ALA A 661 -2.43 3.92 -19.15
N ARG A 662 -1.65 3.82 -18.06
CA ARG A 662 -1.36 2.58 -17.33
C ARG A 662 -2.31 2.33 -16.15
N GLY A 663 -3.16 3.29 -15.80
CA GLY A 663 -4.04 3.24 -14.64
C GLY A 663 -5.49 3.59 -14.95
N HIS A 664 -6.37 3.41 -13.97
CA HIS A 664 -7.76 3.82 -14.09
C HIS A 664 -7.89 5.34 -13.89
N VAL A 665 -7.83 6.10 -14.98
CA VAL A 665 -8.20 7.53 -14.99
C VAL A 665 -9.63 7.69 -15.51
N PRO A 666 -10.51 8.39 -14.76
CA PRO A 666 -11.90 8.65 -15.18
C PRO A 666 -11.96 9.28 -16.58
N PRO A 667 -12.91 8.87 -17.46
CA PRO A 667 -13.00 9.39 -18.83
C PRO A 667 -13.05 10.92 -18.91
N GLN A 668 -13.75 11.56 -17.96
CA GLN A 668 -13.88 13.02 -17.88
C GLN A 668 -12.53 13.70 -17.67
N LYS A 669 -11.67 13.12 -16.81
CA LYS A 669 -10.33 13.65 -16.54
C LYS A 669 -9.43 13.50 -17.76
N ARG A 670 -9.55 12.42 -18.53
CA ARG A 670 -8.82 12.24 -19.80
C ARG A 670 -9.17 13.32 -20.81
N VAL A 671 -10.47 13.56 -21.04
CA VAL A 671 -10.96 14.60 -21.96
C VAL A 671 -10.45 15.98 -21.56
N MET A 672 -10.48 16.30 -20.28
CA MET A 672 -10.00 17.58 -19.76
C MET A 672 -8.50 17.77 -19.98
N VAL A 673 -7.70 16.74 -19.73
CA VAL A 673 -6.25 16.78 -19.97
C VAL A 673 -5.96 16.95 -21.46
N ASP A 674 -6.71 16.26 -22.33
CA ASP A 674 -6.57 16.42 -23.77
C ASP A 674 -6.91 17.84 -24.22
N ARG A 675 -8.02 18.40 -23.74
CA ARG A 675 -8.39 19.81 -24.00
C ARG A 675 -7.32 20.78 -23.50
N PHE A 676 -6.76 20.52 -22.31
CA PHE A 676 -5.72 21.36 -21.73
C PHE A 676 -4.44 21.30 -22.58
N LEU A 677 -4.01 20.10 -22.99
CA LEU A 677 -2.84 19.92 -23.84
C LEU A 677 -3.02 20.59 -25.22
N THR A 678 -4.19 20.44 -25.84
CA THR A 678 -4.52 21.15 -27.09
C THR A 678 -4.42 22.66 -26.91
N ALA A 679 -5.00 23.20 -25.83
CA ALA A 679 -4.94 24.64 -25.54
C ALA A 679 -3.51 25.15 -25.36
N MET A 680 -2.62 24.36 -24.72
CA MET A 680 -1.21 24.72 -24.58
C MET A 680 -0.47 24.71 -25.93
N HIS A 681 -0.73 23.73 -26.80
CA HIS A 681 -0.14 23.71 -28.14
C HIS A 681 -0.62 24.86 -29.03
N ASP A 682 -1.91 25.22 -28.95
CA ASP A 682 -2.45 26.35 -29.70
C ASP A 682 -1.84 27.68 -29.23
N GLU A 683 -1.64 27.84 -27.92
CA GLU A 683 -0.91 28.98 -27.37
C GLU A 683 0.54 29.02 -27.86
N GLN A 684 1.21 27.87 -27.92
CA GLN A 684 2.59 27.81 -28.37
C GLN A 684 2.69 28.33 -29.81
N LYS A 685 1.85 27.82 -30.72
CA LYS A 685 1.76 28.31 -32.10
C LYS A 685 1.42 29.80 -32.18
N ARG A 686 0.54 30.28 -31.29
CA ARG A 686 0.16 31.69 -31.22
C ARG A 686 1.36 32.57 -30.86
N ARG A 687 2.15 32.18 -29.86
CA ARG A 687 3.37 32.90 -29.43
C ARG A 687 4.43 32.87 -30.52
N GLU A 688 4.63 31.72 -31.18
CA GLU A 688 5.54 31.58 -32.32
C GLU A 688 5.12 32.48 -33.50
N ALA A 689 3.81 32.69 -33.70
CA ALA A 689 3.27 33.63 -34.68
C ALA A 689 3.33 35.11 -34.23
N GLY A 690 4.03 35.43 -33.15
CA GLY A 690 4.21 36.81 -32.65
C GLY A 690 2.96 37.45 -32.03
N LYS A 691 1.91 36.66 -31.76
CA LYS A 691 0.66 37.18 -31.18
C LYS A 691 0.79 37.29 -29.66
N LYS A 692 0.11 38.29 -29.07
CA LYS A 692 0.07 38.49 -27.60
C LYS A 692 -0.37 37.20 -26.88
N PRO A 693 0.34 36.80 -25.80
CA PRO A 693 0.00 35.61 -25.01
C PRO A 693 -1.41 35.66 -24.43
N ARG A 694 -2.07 34.52 -24.34
CA ARG A 694 -3.31 34.38 -23.56
C ARG A 694 -2.97 34.03 -22.13
N VAL A 695 -3.74 34.60 -21.20
CA VAL A 695 -3.74 34.18 -19.80
C VAL A 695 -4.76 33.06 -19.66
N PHE A 696 -4.31 31.90 -19.18
CA PHE A 696 -5.22 30.77 -18.96
C PHE A 696 -5.84 30.87 -17.57
N ALA A 697 -7.18 30.95 -17.56
CA ALA A 697 -7.99 30.71 -16.37
C ALA A 697 -7.74 29.30 -15.83
N ASP A 698 -8.11 29.08 -14.57
CA ASP A 698 -7.86 27.82 -13.92
C ASP A 698 -8.66 26.67 -14.57
N PRO A 699 -8.00 25.63 -15.10
CA PRO A 699 -8.68 24.52 -15.76
C PRO A 699 -9.53 23.69 -14.78
N GLU A 700 -9.28 23.77 -13.48
CA GLU A 700 -10.04 23.08 -12.45
C GLU A 700 -11.20 23.90 -11.86
N ALA A 701 -11.40 25.15 -12.30
CA ALA A 701 -12.50 26.01 -11.82
C ALA A 701 -13.90 25.40 -12.00
N HIS A 702 -14.02 24.38 -12.85
CA HIS A 702 -15.28 23.68 -13.15
C HIS A 702 -15.26 22.17 -12.85
N VAL A 703 -14.16 21.64 -12.31
CA VAL A 703 -13.87 20.20 -12.36
C VAL A 703 -14.26 19.44 -11.09
N PHE A 704 -14.25 20.13 -9.95
CA PHE A 704 -14.62 19.51 -8.68
C PHE A 704 -16.13 19.65 -8.33
N GLY A 705 -16.97 19.85 -9.35
CA GLY A 705 -18.43 19.73 -9.25
C GLY A 705 -19.17 20.97 -8.77
N GLU A 706 -19.02 22.11 -9.45
CA GLU A 706 -19.96 23.24 -9.27
C GLU A 706 -20.81 23.42 -10.53
N PRO A 707 -22.14 23.61 -10.40
CA PRO A 707 -22.97 24.07 -11.50
C PRO A 707 -22.50 25.47 -11.94
N PRO A 708 -22.67 25.84 -13.22
CA PRO A 708 -22.39 27.20 -13.66
C PRO A 708 -23.25 28.20 -12.87
N GLY A 709 -22.65 29.13 -12.13
CA GLY A 709 -23.37 30.23 -11.46
C GLY A 709 -23.10 30.46 -9.97
N SER A 710 -22.14 29.78 -9.33
CA SER A 710 -21.77 30.06 -7.94
C SER A 710 -21.20 31.48 -7.77
N PRO A 711 -21.47 32.18 -6.64
CA PRO A 711 -21.08 33.59 -6.45
C PRO A 711 -19.58 33.89 -6.53
N GLY A 712 -18.72 32.86 -6.40
CA GLY A 712 -17.26 32.99 -6.46
C GLY A 712 -16.65 33.11 -7.86
N HIS A 713 -17.43 33.01 -8.94
CA HIS A 713 -16.91 33.13 -10.31
C HIS A 713 -16.49 34.56 -10.72
N ALA A 714 -16.90 35.60 -9.97
CA ALA A 714 -16.64 36.99 -10.35
C ALA A 714 -15.24 37.50 -9.94
N ASP A 715 -14.64 36.97 -8.87
CA ASP A 715 -13.41 37.54 -8.30
C ASP A 715 -12.11 37.05 -8.97
N ASP A 716 -12.13 35.89 -9.63
CA ASP A 716 -10.95 35.30 -10.28
C ASP A 716 -10.46 36.10 -11.51
N ALA A 717 -11.33 36.90 -12.13
CA ALA A 717 -10.96 37.76 -13.25
C ALA A 717 -10.15 39.01 -12.84
N ILE A 718 -10.23 39.43 -11.57
CA ILE A 718 -9.74 40.74 -11.15
C ILE A 718 -8.28 40.68 -10.64
N ARG A 719 -7.83 39.57 -10.04
CA ARG A 719 -6.47 39.46 -9.50
C ARG A 719 -5.35 39.27 -10.55
N ILE A 720 -5.66 38.86 -11.78
CA ILE A 720 -4.64 38.54 -12.80
C ILE A 720 -4.16 39.79 -13.57
N THR A 721 -4.65 40.99 -13.26
CA THR A 721 -4.45 42.18 -14.12
C THR A 721 -3.47 43.23 -13.61
N LYS A 722 -2.82 43.06 -12.44
CA LYS A 722 -1.85 44.07 -11.95
C LYS A 722 -0.39 43.57 -12.04
N PRO A 723 0.49 44.27 -12.78
CA PRO A 723 1.93 44.03 -12.69
C PRO A 723 2.44 44.40 -11.29
N VAL A 724 3.29 43.54 -10.73
CA VAL A 724 4.02 43.80 -9.49
C VAL A 724 5.06 44.90 -9.77
N THR A 725 4.78 46.11 -9.30
CA THR A 725 5.80 47.14 -9.08
C THR A 725 6.16 47.14 -7.59
N SER A 726 7.38 46.72 -7.27
CA SER A 726 7.95 46.84 -5.93
C SER A 726 8.09 48.30 -5.51
N PRO A 727 7.72 48.72 -4.28
CA PRO A 727 8.28 49.91 -3.67
C PRO A 727 9.58 49.55 -2.93
N ALA A 728 10.62 50.35 -3.14
CA ALA A 728 11.88 50.31 -2.38
C ALA A 728 11.66 50.68 -0.89
N PRO A 729 12.60 50.33 0.02
CA PRO A 729 12.42 50.55 1.45
C PRO A 729 12.81 51.98 1.84
N SER A 730 11.96 52.67 2.59
CA SER A 730 12.35 53.87 3.35
C SER A 730 11.96 53.67 4.81
N GLY A 731 12.94 53.88 5.68
CA GLY A 731 12.89 53.52 7.10
C GLY A 731 12.27 54.59 8.01
N SER A 732 12.36 54.23 9.30
CA SER A 732 12.26 55.07 10.51
C SER A 732 10.97 55.87 10.74
N GLY A 733 10.25 55.52 11.81
CA GLY A 733 9.33 56.44 12.51
C GLY A 733 10.09 57.64 13.15
N PRO A 734 9.43 58.56 13.90
CA PRO A 734 8.51 58.23 15.00
C PRO A 734 7.29 59.19 15.28
N VAL A 735 6.28 58.66 15.99
CA VAL A 735 5.53 59.20 17.18
C VAL A 735 4.59 60.46 17.10
N MET A 736 3.39 60.31 17.75
CA MET A 736 2.41 61.30 18.34
C MET A 736 1.61 62.23 17.40
N SER A 737 0.40 62.75 17.66
CA SER A 737 -0.76 62.59 18.60
C SER A 737 -1.92 63.50 18.07
N ASP A 738 -3.12 63.41 18.69
CA ASP A 738 -4.26 64.37 18.70
C ASP A 738 -5.29 64.37 17.52
N GLN A 739 -6.56 63.95 17.75
CA GLN A 739 -7.78 64.73 18.08
C GLN A 739 -8.11 65.86 17.05
N VAL A 740 -9.29 66.02 16.41
CA VAL A 740 -10.66 66.33 16.92
C VAL A 740 -11.69 66.23 15.76
N ASP A 741 -12.96 65.98 16.13
CA ASP A 741 -14.29 66.11 15.49
C ASP A 741 -14.53 66.73 14.10
N GLU A 742 -15.50 66.15 13.35
CA GLU A 742 -16.74 66.84 12.92
C GLU A 742 -17.81 65.88 12.29
N LYS A 743 -19.07 66.01 12.73
CA LYS A 743 -20.35 65.52 12.12
C LYS A 743 -21.01 66.72 11.39
N PRO A 744 -22.15 66.65 10.61
CA PRO A 744 -23.31 65.71 10.64
C PRO A 744 -23.86 65.34 9.21
N LYS A 745 -24.90 64.53 8.93
CA LYS A 745 -26.35 64.59 9.26
C LYS A 745 -27.07 63.30 8.80
N MET A 746 -28.09 62.87 9.56
CA MET A 746 -29.19 61.95 9.13
C MET A 746 -30.42 62.75 8.67
N PRO A 747 -31.46 62.08 8.12
CA PRO A 747 -32.67 61.76 8.91
C PRO A 747 -33.07 60.27 8.76
N GLY A 748 -33.41 59.51 9.81
CA GLY A 748 -34.67 59.54 10.59
C GLY A 748 -35.77 58.79 9.81
N ARG A 749 -36.52 57.77 10.26
CA ARG A 749 -37.11 57.24 11.51
C ARG A 749 -37.71 55.84 11.13
N ARG A 750 -38.18 54.90 11.94
CA ARG A 750 -38.23 54.52 13.37
C ARG A 750 -38.89 53.11 13.41
N VAL A 751 -38.39 52.24 14.31
CA VAL A 751 -39.12 51.43 15.33
C VAL A 751 -40.28 50.51 14.85
N GLY A 752 -40.38 49.22 15.24
CA GLY A 752 -39.71 48.50 16.32
C GLY A 752 -40.15 47.04 16.47
N SER A 753 -39.40 46.37 17.36
CA SER A 753 -39.83 45.39 18.37
C SER A 753 -40.33 44.00 17.95
N GLY A 754 -39.58 42.95 18.36
CA GLY A 754 -39.86 41.52 18.21
C GLY A 754 -40.93 40.98 19.19
N PRO A 755 -40.83 39.73 19.72
CA PRO A 755 -39.99 38.58 19.38
C PRO A 755 -40.81 37.30 19.04
N MET A 756 -40.09 36.27 18.60
CA MET A 756 -40.55 34.87 18.41
C MET A 756 -41.01 34.21 19.71
N LEU A 757 -42.06 33.37 19.64
CA LEU A 757 -42.16 32.08 20.34
C LEU A 757 -43.35 31.23 19.89
N MET A 758 -43.07 29.93 19.71
CA MET A 758 -43.91 28.73 19.86
C MET A 758 -45.10 28.47 18.92
N GLY A 759 -45.19 27.23 18.44
CA GLY A 759 -46.46 26.69 17.93
C GLY A 759 -46.35 25.40 17.13
N LEU A 760 -46.06 24.29 17.82
CA LEU A 760 -46.29 22.91 17.39
C LEU A 760 -47.73 22.73 16.85
N LEU A 761 -47.95 21.97 15.77
CA LEU A 761 -49.14 21.11 15.64
C LEU A 761 -49.02 20.05 14.53
N VAL A 762 -49.29 18.83 14.97
CA VAL A 762 -49.44 17.55 14.27
C VAL A 762 -50.85 17.44 13.67
N LEU A 763 -51.01 16.72 12.54
CA LEU A 763 -52.16 15.86 12.15
C LEU A 763 -51.88 15.31 10.73
N LEU A 764 -51.43 14.06 10.54
CA LEU A 764 -52.20 12.81 10.40
C LEU A 764 -53.32 12.79 9.34
N ALA A 765 -53.03 12.09 8.24
CA ALA A 765 -53.66 10.82 7.83
C ALA A 765 -54.55 10.76 6.55
N LEU A 766 -54.40 9.60 5.90
CA LEU A 766 -55.27 8.90 4.91
C LEU A 766 -55.20 9.44 3.46
N GLY A 767 -55.06 8.65 2.39
CA GLY A 767 -55.15 7.21 2.16
C GLY A 767 -55.65 6.95 0.72
N GLY A 768 -55.31 5.80 0.12
CA GLY A 768 -55.94 5.28 -1.11
C GLY A 768 -55.08 5.37 -2.39
N VAL A 769 -54.43 4.29 -2.85
CA VAL A 769 -54.93 3.33 -3.87
C VAL A 769 -55.32 4.06 -5.17
N GLY A 770 -54.63 4.00 -6.30
CA GLY A 770 -54.02 2.86 -7.02
C GLY A 770 -54.77 2.71 -8.34
N TYR A 771 -54.15 2.92 -9.51
CA TYR A 771 -54.66 2.40 -10.79
C TYR A 771 -53.56 2.38 -11.86
N GLN A 772 -53.38 1.21 -12.48
CA GLN A 772 -52.57 1.00 -13.68
C GLN A 772 -53.23 1.65 -14.91
N PHE A 773 -52.43 2.15 -15.85
CA PHE A 773 -52.79 2.10 -17.27
C PHE A 773 -51.57 1.83 -18.15
N VAL A 774 -51.64 0.69 -18.84
CA VAL A 774 -50.83 0.32 -19.98
C VAL A 774 -51.29 1.12 -21.20
N ARG A 775 -50.38 1.74 -21.97
CA ARG A 775 -50.58 1.83 -23.42
C ARG A 775 -49.27 1.91 -24.21
N ARG A 776 -49.24 1.05 -25.23
CA ARG A 776 -48.22 0.81 -26.25
C ARG A 776 -47.84 2.07 -27.05
N GLY A 777 -46.54 2.25 -27.26
CA GLY A 777 -45.82 2.17 -28.54
C GLY A 777 -46.23 3.08 -29.71
N ARG A 778 -45.24 3.78 -30.28
CA ARG A 778 -44.80 3.59 -31.67
C ARG A 778 -43.49 4.34 -31.97
N ARG A 779 -42.72 3.67 -32.84
CA ARG A 779 -41.51 4.03 -33.58
C ARG A 779 -41.37 5.51 -33.98
N SER A 780 -40.14 6.00 -33.88
CA SER A 780 -39.33 6.48 -35.01
C SER A 780 -37.87 6.23 -34.70
#